data_AF-A0A182EMI9-F1
#
_entry.id   AF-A0A182EMI9-F1
#
_cell.length_a   1.000
_cell.length_b   1.000
_cell.length_c   1.000
_cell.angle_alpha   90.00
_cell.angle_beta   90.00
_cell.angle_gamma   90.00
#
_symmetry.space_group_name_H-M   'P 1'
#
loop_
_entity.id
_entity.type
_entity.pdbx_description
1 polymer ?
#
loop_
_entity_poly.entity_id
_entity_poly.type
_entity_poly.pdbx_seq_one_letter_code
_entity_poly.pdbx_strand_id
1 'polypeptide(L)'
;MRLDWREQRIMKLDDIETMNKTTTYKAALFKNERTTVERVEKFISEHYFKDCNLRGRLYGRSYPVHVKHCDFGSDIVTFHEAVEALSIRGTEVNEGFKFGPTWTTHWFQVDINIPEDCQIETKIVLRFDPSCEALLWSVDGRPIMGLSPDFGRTDLAISNSPDVQKFYVEASCSDRGGDGDGNAIGPVKMDKLFELKHCELAEYNAAIYDLIIDFELLLEMSKILPKEGARRYQALYTANDMINSLVLSKFSLDAQVECHSQAEKFFRQPNGESQMTLYAIGNCHIDTAWLWRYRETPRKCARSWSATLRLMEKYKSMKFVVSQAQQLVWLKRLYPSLYEDMKDFAADERFIAIGGAWVEMDGNLPNGESMIRQLLYGQREFKKFCGVFSKIFWLPDTFGYSAQLPQIMQHCGMQYFVTQKMSWSIVNKFPHHSFRWIGIDGTYVIAHFPPNHYVSQITAKECLDSRDNFTDHGRSNIAMMLYGFGDGGGGPNKDMLERAERLADCDGVPRVQHATPQEFFTEMVKDMDNLHSWKGELYLELHNATYTTQARIKKMNRLLESVLKDHEFLQSMSLLEFNEGKPLTSQWQSFLLNQFHDVLPGSCIKEVVTDAIEIYDNLLDELTVDGGKQLKWKGENHETTSNEWVINCCSWPRILFYNSRLLRLEPFSIMRLNELELIKLSLSNKPLGLGDGEGFILENHYITASIDK
;
A
#
# COMPACT_ATOMS: atom_id res chain seq x y z
N MET A 1 40.06 73.05 1.71
CA MET A 1 40.47 74.38 1.22
C MET A 1 40.00 74.50 -0.22
N ARG A 2 39.15 75.51 -0.47
CA ARG A 2 38.64 76.05 -1.74
C ARG A 2 38.72 75.20 -3.03
N LEU A 3 37.50 74.88 -3.49
CA LEU A 3 37.08 74.73 -4.88
C LEU A 3 37.77 75.72 -5.83
N ASP A 4 38.19 75.23 -7.00
CA ASP A 4 38.28 76.06 -8.20
C ASP A 4 37.35 75.50 -9.28
N TRP A 5 36.59 76.43 -9.83
CA TRP A 5 35.55 76.29 -10.82
C TRP A 5 36.11 76.79 -12.14
N ARG A 6 35.85 76.05 -13.22
CA ARG A 6 35.56 76.53 -14.59
C ARG A 6 36.28 75.65 -15.61
N GLU A 7 35.54 74.72 -16.19
CA GLU A 7 35.48 74.63 -17.65
C GLU A 7 34.02 74.41 -18.05
N GLN A 8 33.44 75.47 -18.61
CA GLN A 8 32.13 75.48 -19.22
C GLN A 8 32.21 74.70 -20.55
N ARG A 9 31.60 73.53 -20.62
CA ARG A 9 31.00 73.06 -21.87
C ARG A 9 29.54 73.45 -21.87
N ILE A 10 29.23 74.40 -22.73
CA ILE A 10 27.89 74.79 -23.14
C ILE A 10 27.22 73.54 -23.73
N MET A 11 26.29 72.93 -23.00
CA MET A 11 25.31 72.01 -23.59
C MET A 11 24.48 72.82 -24.59
N LYS A 12 24.41 72.32 -25.82
CA LYS A 12 23.52 72.85 -26.84
C LYS A 12 22.08 72.63 -26.37
N LEU A 13 21.20 73.56 -26.73
CA LEU A 13 19.75 73.46 -26.50
C LEU A 13 19.11 72.19 -27.09
N ASP A 14 19.83 71.44 -27.94
CA ASP A 14 19.40 70.14 -28.49
C ASP A 14 19.57 68.95 -27.51
N ASP A 15 20.36 69.12 -26.43
CA ASP A 15 20.57 68.06 -25.43
C ASP A 15 19.52 68.07 -24.29
N ILE A 16 18.61 69.07 -24.29
CA ILE A 16 17.47 69.14 -23.36
C ILE A 16 16.21 68.52 -23.99
N GLU A 17 16.12 68.44 -25.33
CA GLU A 17 15.01 67.76 -26.02
C GLU A 17 15.18 66.24 -26.15
N THR A 18 16.37 65.71 -25.86
CA THR A 18 16.61 64.24 -25.83
C THR A 18 16.45 63.62 -24.44
N MET A 19 16.30 64.41 -23.38
CA MET A 19 15.96 63.93 -22.02
C MET A 19 14.44 63.77 -21.77
N ASN A 20 13.59 64.14 -22.74
CA ASN A 20 12.13 63.96 -22.68
C ASN A 20 11.63 62.84 -23.61
N LYS A 21 12.47 61.86 -23.95
CA LYS A 21 12.01 60.58 -24.51
C LYS A 21 11.68 59.61 -23.38
N THR A 22 10.40 59.60 -23.02
CA THR A 22 9.73 58.51 -22.30
C THR A 22 10.41 58.06 -20.99
N THR A 23 10.39 58.94 -19.99
CA THR A 23 10.07 58.50 -18.63
C THR A 23 8.60 58.06 -18.60
N THR A 24 8.28 56.97 -19.31
CA THR A 24 7.12 56.16 -18.94
C THR A 24 7.39 55.71 -17.53
N TYR A 25 6.72 56.36 -16.58
CA TYR A 25 6.54 55.81 -15.24
C TYR A 25 5.88 54.45 -15.46
N LYS A 26 6.68 53.36 -15.54
CA LYS A 26 6.15 52.02 -15.41
C LYS A 26 5.55 52.01 -14.02
N ALA A 27 4.23 52.02 -13.94
CA ALA A 27 3.53 51.81 -12.68
C ALA A 27 4.22 50.63 -11.99
N ALA A 28 4.60 50.81 -10.72
CA ALA A 28 5.26 49.75 -10.00
C ALA A 28 4.34 48.53 -10.10
N LEU A 29 4.81 47.46 -10.75
CA LEU A 29 4.08 46.21 -10.98
C LEU A 29 3.95 45.43 -9.67
N PHE A 30 3.65 46.12 -8.56
CA PHE A 30 3.27 45.49 -7.31
C PHE A 30 1.87 44.93 -7.49
N LYS A 31 1.81 43.70 -8.02
CA LYS A 31 0.60 42.90 -7.93
C LYS A 31 0.43 42.47 -6.48
N ASN A 32 -0.77 42.65 -5.94
CA ASN A 32 -1.11 42.16 -4.62
C ASN A 32 -0.95 40.62 -4.62
N GLU A 33 -0.11 40.11 -3.71
CA GLU A 33 0.21 38.68 -3.61
C GLU A 33 -1.07 37.85 -3.47
N ARG A 34 -1.91 38.19 -2.49
CA ARG A 34 -3.18 37.48 -2.21
C ARG A 34 -4.07 37.43 -3.45
N THR A 35 -4.31 38.57 -4.10
CA THR A 35 -5.15 38.61 -5.31
C THR A 35 -4.57 37.77 -6.44
N THR A 36 -3.25 37.73 -6.57
CA THR A 36 -2.58 36.95 -7.62
C THR A 36 -2.67 35.45 -7.34
N VAL A 37 -2.50 35.03 -6.07
CA VAL A 37 -2.67 33.64 -5.63
C VAL A 37 -4.10 33.18 -5.87
N GLU A 38 -5.10 33.95 -5.41
CA GLU A 38 -6.52 33.63 -5.60
C GLU A 38 -6.90 33.55 -7.09
N ARG A 39 -6.28 34.38 -7.94
CA ARG A 39 -6.47 34.32 -9.39
C ARG A 39 -5.99 32.98 -9.96
N VAL A 40 -4.80 32.53 -9.58
CA VAL A 40 -4.25 31.25 -10.03
C VAL A 40 -5.08 30.07 -9.50
N GLU A 41 -5.45 30.09 -8.21
CA GLU A 41 -6.36 29.10 -7.60
C GLU A 41 -7.66 28.94 -8.39
N LYS A 42 -8.32 30.06 -8.71
CA LYS A 42 -9.59 30.06 -9.46
C LYS A 42 -9.40 29.59 -10.91
N PHE A 43 -8.23 29.82 -11.49
CA PHE A 43 -7.92 29.41 -12.87
C PHE A 43 -7.76 27.90 -13.04
N ILE A 44 -7.42 27.17 -11.97
CA ILE A 44 -7.33 25.70 -11.97
C ILE A 44 -8.37 25.02 -11.08
N SER A 45 -9.40 25.76 -10.65
CA SER A 45 -10.42 25.22 -9.74
C SER A 45 -11.28 24.15 -10.40
N GLU A 46 -11.55 23.06 -9.68
CA GLU A 46 -12.51 22.05 -10.12
C GLU A 46 -13.97 22.49 -9.97
N HIS A 47 -14.23 23.61 -9.30
CA HIS A 47 -15.58 24.07 -8.95
C HIS A 47 -15.92 25.44 -9.57
N TYR A 48 -14.99 26.39 -9.55
CA TYR A 48 -15.26 27.77 -9.94
C TYR A 48 -14.85 28.07 -11.37
N PHE A 49 -15.67 28.84 -12.08
CA PHE A 49 -15.36 29.38 -13.42
C PHE A 49 -15.05 28.31 -14.48
N LYS A 50 -15.66 27.11 -14.40
CA LYS A 50 -15.40 26.03 -15.37
C LYS A 50 -15.72 26.42 -16.82
N ASP A 51 -16.53 27.43 -17.04
CA ASP A 51 -16.82 28.01 -18.35
C ASP A 51 -15.61 28.70 -19.00
N CYS A 52 -14.65 29.17 -18.20
CA CYS A 52 -13.50 29.92 -18.71
C CYS A 52 -12.13 29.54 -18.14
N ASN A 53 -12.08 28.71 -17.11
CA ASN A 53 -10.85 28.26 -16.46
C ASN A 53 -10.17 27.09 -17.21
N LEU A 54 -9.05 26.61 -16.70
CA LEU A 54 -8.26 25.55 -17.34
C LEU A 54 -8.91 24.16 -17.23
N ARG A 55 -9.48 23.83 -16.07
CA ARG A 55 -10.10 22.51 -15.80
C ARG A 55 -11.31 22.25 -16.69
N GLY A 56 -12.14 23.25 -16.96
CA GLY A 56 -13.27 23.12 -17.88
C GLY A 56 -12.91 23.02 -19.36
N ARG A 57 -11.61 23.06 -19.69
CA ARG A 57 -11.06 22.85 -21.04
C ARG A 57 -10.33 21.53 -21.20
N LEU A 58 -10.27 20.71 -20.13
CA LEU A 58 -9.61 19.41 -20.16
C LEU A 58 -10.31 18.46 -21.12
N TYR A 59 -11.64 18.51 -21.13
CA TYR A 59 -12.49 17.73 -22.02
C TYR A 59 -13.19 18.66 -23.03
N GLY A 60 -13.23 18.22 -24.28
CA GLY A 60 -13.92 18.90 -25.38
C GLY A 60 -15.33 18.36 -25.58
N ARG A 61 -15.66 17.99 -26.82
CA ARG A 61 -16.96 17.38 -27.14
C ARG A 61 -17.08 15.99 -26.50
N SER A 62 -18.28 15.68 -26.01
CA SER A 62 -18.65 14.34 -25.54
C SER A 62 -19.52 13.63 -26.58
N TYR A 63 -19.39 12.30 -26.65
CA TYR A 63 -20.16 11.44 -27.53
C TYR A 63 -20.71 10.24 -26.76
N PRO A 64 -21.97 9.84 -27.02
CA PRO A 64 -22.59 8.72 -26.32
C PRO A 64 -21.93 7.39 -26.71
N VAL A 65 -21.92 6.45 -25.77
CA VAL A 65 -21.55 5.05 -26.01
C VAL A 65 -22.73 4.13 -25.67
N HIS A 66 -22.73 2.92 -26.23
CA HIS A 66 -23.76 1.94 -25.93
C HIS A 66 -23.29 1.02 -24.81
N VAL A 67 -24.09 0.92 -23.75
CA VAL A 67 -23.73 0.16 -22.55
C VAL A 67 -24.78 -0.89 -22.24
N LYS A 68 -24.35 -2.13 -22.07
CA LYS A 68 -25.19 -3.21 -21.53
C LYS A 68 -24.71 -3.58 -20.15
N HIS A 69 -25.63 -3.96 -19.28
CA HIS A 69 -25.39 -4.34 -17.89
C HIS A 69 -25.91 -5.75 -17.60
N CYS A 70 -25.22 -6.46 -16.71
CA CYS A 70 -25.69 -7.70 -16.12
C CYS A 70 -25.31 -7.78 -14.64
N ASP A 71 -26.23 -8.31 -13.83
CA ASP A 71 -26.08 -8.51 -12.38
C ASP A 71 -25.80 -9.99 -12.05
N PHE A 72 -24.84 -10.20 -11.15
CA PHE A 72 -24.42 -11.50 -10.63
C PHE A 72 -24.58 -11.61 -9.10
N GLY A 73 -25.14 -10.59 -8.44
CA GLY A 73 -25.30 -10.59 -6.99
C GLY A 73 -23.96 -10.78 -6.29
N SER A 74 -23.91 -11.61 -5.24
CA SER A 74 -22.70 -11.85 -4.44
C SER A 74 -21.65 -12.73 -5.11
N ASP A 75 -21.95 -13.29 -6.28
CA ASP A 75 -21.07 -14.23 -6.97
C ASP A 75 -19.97 -13.48 -7.72
N ILE A 76 -18.75 -14.03 -7.66
CA ILE A 76 -17.61 -13.57 -8.45
C ILE A 76 -17.48 -14.56 -9.61
N VAL A 77 -17.85 -14.11 -10.80
CA VAL A 77 -17.84 -14.93 -12.02
C VAL A 77 -16.59 -14.70 -12.86
N THR A 78 -16.26 -15.67 -13.70
CA THR A 78 -15.18 -15.53 -14.68
C THR A 78 -15.58 -14.58 -15.81
N PHE A 79 -14.58 -14.06 -16.53
CA PHE A 79 -14.80 -13.24 -17.72
C PHE A 79 -15.72 -13.91 -18.75
N HIS A 80 -15.51 -15.20 -19.04
CA HIS A 80 -16.29 -15.92 -20.05
C HIS A 80 -17.77 -16.05 -19.67
N GLU A 81 -18.05 -16.41 -18.41
CA GLU A 81 -19.42 -16.49 -17.88
C GLU A 81 -20.11 -15.12 -17.93
N ALA A 82 -19.37 -14.05 -17.62
CA ALA A 82 -19.89 -12.69 -17.66
C ALA A 82 -20.26 -12.25 -19.08
N VAL A 83 -19.38 -12.49 -20.06
CA VAL A 83 -19.61 -12.15 -21.47
C VAL A 83 -20.78 -12.95 -22.05
N GLU A 84 -20.86 -14.24 -21.75
CA GLU A 84 -21.98 -15.09 -22.19
C GLU A 84 -23.31 -14.56 -21.63
N ALA A 85 -23.37 -14.28 -20.32
CA ALA A 85 -24.56 -13.73 -19.70
C ALA A 85 -24.95 -12.34 -20.26
N LEU A 86 -23.98 -11.45 -20.52
CA LEU A 86 -24.23 -10.15 -21.16
C LEU A 86 -24.83 -10.31 -22.57
N SER A 87 -24.43 -11.33 -23.32
CA SER A 87 -24.96 -11.61 -24.66
C SER A 87 -26.41 -12.11 -24.65
N ILE A 88 -26.80 -12.87 -23.61
CA ILE A 88 -28.13 -13.50 -23.50
C ILE A 88 -29.14 -12.59 -22.81
N ARG A 89 -28.73 -11.95 -21.71
CA ARG A 89 -29.62 -11.23 -20.78
C ARG A 89 -29.15 -9.82 -20.41
N GLY A 90 -28.19 -9.26 -21.15
CA GLY A 90 -27.72 -7.90 -20.91
C GLY A 90 -28.79 -6.86 -21.23
N THR A 91 -28.99 -5.89 -20.33
CA THR A 91 -29.95 -4.79 -20.49
C THR A 91 -29.23 -3.48 -20.76
N GLU A 92 -29.77 -2.64 -21.64
CA GLU A 92 -29.21 -1.32 -21.92
C GLU A 92 -29.36 -0.38 -20.72
N VAL A 93 -28.27 0.33 -20.40
CA VAL A 93 -28.20 1.29 -19.29
C VAL A 93 -27.53 2.57 -19.75
N ASN A 94 -27.75 3.67 -19.02
CA ASN A 94 -27.19 4.99 -19.30
C ASN A 94 -26.63 5.60 -18.00
N GLU A 95 -26.00 6.77 -18.11
CA GLU A 95 -25.61 7.56 -16.95
C GLU A 95 -26.79 7.79 -15.98
N GLY A 96 -26.51 7.74 -14.68
CA GLY A 96 -27.50 7.76 -13.61
C GLY A 96 -28.10 6.38 -13.26
N PHE A 97 -27.72 5.30 -13.97
CA PHE A 97 -28.13 3.95 -13.61
C PHE A 97 -27.58 3.54 -12.24
N LYS A 98 -28.47 3.09 -11.35
CA LYS A 98 -28.15 2.67 -9.98
C LYS A 98 -28.12 1.16 -9.86
N PHE A 99 -27.12 0.65 -9.16
CA PHE A 99 -26.89 -0.79 -8.96
C PHE A 99 -26.24 -1.07 -7.60
N GLY A 100 -26.06 -2.33 -7.25
CA GLY A 100 -25.64 -2.78 -5.92
C GLY A 100 -26.54 -3.90 -5.38
N PRO A 101 -26.50 -4.19 -4.08
CA PRO A 101 -25.85 -3.39 -3.04
C PRO A 101 -24.37 -3.74 -2.79
N THR A 102 -23.78 -3.30 -1.68
CA THR A 102 -22.38 -3.59 -1.29
C THR A 102 -21.98 -5.05 -1.49
N TRP A 103 -20.81 -5.24 -2.10
CA TRP A 103 -20.18 -6.51 -2.47
C TRP A 103 -20.92 -7.38 -3.49
N THR A 104 -21.86 -6.80 -4.25
CA THR A 104 -22.31 -7.42 -5.50
C THR A 104 -21.32 -7.18 -6.64
N THR A 105 -21.29 -8.11 -7.59
CA THR A 105 -20.51 -8.02 -8.83
C THR A 105 -21.44 -7.71 -9.99
N HIS A 106 -21.09 -6.67 -10.75
CA HIS A 106 -21.82 -6.29 -11.96
C HIS A 106 -20.86 -6.21 -13.13
N TRP A 107 -21.33 -6.60 -14.31
CA TRP A 107 -20.56 -6.48 -15.53
C TRP A 107 -21.24 -5.54 -16.50
N PHE A 108 -20.43 -4.73 -17.16
CA PHE A 108 -20.86 -3.84 -18.24
C PHE A 108 -20.14 -4.21 -19.54
N GLN A 109 -20.87 -4.26 -20.64
CA GLN A 109 -20.30 -4.24 -21.99
C GLN A 109 -20.40 -2.81 -22.50
N VAL A 110 -19.29 -2.27 -23.00
CA VAL A 110 -19.21 -0.92 -23.58
C VAL A 110 -18.87 -1.06 -25.06
N ASP A 111 -19.84 -0.73 -25.92
CA ASP A 111 -19.69 -0.72 -27.36
C ASP A 111 -19.48 0.72 -27.84
N ILE A 112 -18.33 0.96 -28.48
CA ILE A 112 -17.84 2.26 -28.88
C ILE A 112 -17.87 2.38 -30.39
N ASN A 113 -18.62 3.36 -30.88
CA ASN A 113 -18.63 3.78 -32.27
C ASN A 113 -18.01 5.17 -32.36
N ILE A 114 -16.85 5.29 -33.01
CA ILE A 114 -16.21 6.60 -33.17
C ILE A 114 -16.97 7.40 -34.24
N PRO A 115 -17.41 8.63 -33.94
CA PRO A 115 -18.09 9.49 -34.90
C PRO A 115 -17.22 9.82 -36.12
N GLU A 116 -17.81 9.82 -37.31
CA GLU A 116 -17.10 10.15 -38.57
C GLU A 116 -16.55 11.58 -38.62
N ASP A 117 -17.09 12.49 -37.80
CA ASP A 117 -16.64 13.89 -37.71
C ASP A 117 -15.44 14.09 -36.76
N CYS A 118 -14.95 13.03 -36.11
CA CYS A 118 -13.80 13.13 -35.23
C CYS A 118 -12.50 13.23 -36.04
N GLN A 119 -11.73 14.29 -35.80
CA GLN A 119 -10.46 14.49 -36.48
C GLN A 119 -9.45 13.42 -36.04
N ILE A 120 -8.69 12.87 -36.99
CA ILE A 120 -7.71 11.80 -36.75
C ILE A 120 -6.68 12.20 -35.69
N GLU A 121 -6.37 13.49 -35.54
CA GLU A 121 -5.38 14.02 -34.59
C GLU A 121 -5.95 14.29 -33.19
N THR A 122 -7.27 14.26 -33.00
CA THR A 122 -7.90 14.48 -31.69
C THR A 122 -7.70 13.25 -30.81
N LYS A 123 -7.18 13.45 -29.59
CA LYS A 123 -7.12 12.37 -28.59
C LYS A 123 -8.50 12.16 -28.01
N ILE A 124 -8.98 10.91 -28.03
CA ILE A 124 -10.26 10.53 -27.45
C ILE A 124 -10.01 9.60 -26.27
N VAL A 125 -10.79 9.79 -25.20
CA VAL A 125 -10.83 8.89 -24.05
C VAL A 125 -12.24 8.37 -23.83
N LEU A 126 -12.35 7.10 -23.43
CA LEU A 126 -13.55 6.58 -22.79
C LEU A 126 -13.52 7.01 -21.33
N ARG A 127 -14.55 7.73 -20.89
CA ARG A 127 -14.78 8.09 -19.48
C ARG A 127 -15.79 7.11 -18.92
N PHE A 128 -15.37 6.27 -17.98
CA PHE A 128 -16.22 5.27 -17.34
C PHE A 128 -16.09 5.38 -15.81
N ASP A 129 -17.13 5.86 -15.16
CA ASP A 129 -17.19 6.05 -13.70
C ASP A 129 -18.39 5.30 -13.11
N PRO A 130 -18.19 4.08 -12.57
CA PRO A 130 -19.25 3.30 -11.92
C PRO A 130 -19.47 3.71 -10.44
N SER A 131 -18.81 4.77 -9.95
CA SER A 131 -18.76 5.17 -8.53
C SER A 131 -18.28 4.11 -7.56
N CYS A 132 -17.64 3.04 -8.05
CA CYS A 132 -17.07 1.97 -7.25
C CYS A 132 -15.77 1.45 -7.89
N GLU A 133 -15.11 0.53 -7.20
CA GLU A 133 -13.92 -0.13 -7.71
C GLU A 133 -14.25 -1.00 -8.92
N ALA A 134 -13.55 -0.82 -10.05
CA ALA A 134 -13.81 -1.60 -11.25
C ALA A 134 -12.55 -2.01 -12.01
N LEU A 135 -12.63 -3.07 -12.81
CA LEU A 135 -11.58 -3.55 -13.70
C LEU A 135 -12.07 -3.51 -15.13
N LEU A 136 -11.32 -2.84 -16.00
CA LEU A 136 -11.54 -2.86 -17.43
C LEU A 136 -10.86 -4.10 -18.05
N TRP A 137 -11.55 -4.75 -18.98
CA TRP A 137 -11.14 -5.97 -19.66
C TRP A 137 -11.23 -5.81 -21.18
N SER A 138 -10.29 -6.45 -21.89
CA SER A 138 -10.34 -6.57 -23.34
C SER A 138 -11.38 -7.61 -23.78
N VAL A 139 -11.71 -7.62 -25.07
CA VAL A 139 -12.57 -8.65 -25.68
C VAL A 139 -12.00 -10.07 -25.55
N ASP A 140 -10.68 -10.20 -25.42
CA ASP A 140 -9.98 -11.48 -25.28
C ASP A 140 -9.82 -11.91 -23.80
N GLY A 141 -10.45 -11.19 -22.87
CA GLY A 141 -10.38 -11.52 -21.44
C GLY A 141 -9.06 -11.17 -20.76
N ARG A 142 -8.32 -10.16 -21.28
CA ARG A 142 -7.14 -9.63 -20.60
C ARG A 142 -7.51 -8.41 -19.74
N PRO A 143 -7.09 -8.35 -18.46
CA PRO A 143 -7.17 -7.14 -17.66
C PRO A 143 -6.41 -5.99 -18.32
N ILE A 144 -7.07 -4.85 -18.49
CA ILE A 144 -6.51 -3.66 -19.14
C ILE A 144 -6.04 -2.66 -18.09
N MET A 145 -6.93 -2.26 -17.19
CA MET A 145 -6.69 -1.19 -16.23
C MET A 145 -7.75 -1.20 -15.14
N GLY A 146 -7.34 -1.07 -13.88
CA GLY A 146 -8.27 -0.73 -12.80
C GLY A 146 -8.83 0.69 -12.95
N LEU A 147 -10.11 0.87 -12.63
CA LEU A 147 -10.78 2.15 -12.50
C LEU A 147 -11.01 2.44 -11.01
N SER A 148 -10.67 3.66 -10.60
CA SER A 148 -10.78 4.13 -9.22
C SER A 148 -11.29 5.58 -9.22
N PRO A 149 -12.62 5.76 -9.13
CA PRO A 149 -13.26 7.07 -9.18
C PRO A 149 -12.89 8.03 -8.06
N ASP A 150 -12.53 7.53 -6.88
CA ASP A 150 -12.23 8.33 -5.68
C ASP A 150 -11.06 9.31 -5.86
N PHE A 151 -10.13 9.00 -6.77
CA PHE A 151 -9.05 9.90 -7.17
C PHE A 151 -9.00 10.11 -8.70
N GLY A 152 -10.12 9.91 -9.39
CA GLY A 152 -10.31 10.32 -10.79
C GLY A 152 -9.67 9.42 -11.86
N ARG A 153 -9.32 8.16 -11.54
CA ARG A 153 -8.84 7.20 -12.54
C ARG A 153 -10.02 6.52 -13.23
N THR A 154 -10.63 7.24 -14.16
CA THR A 154 -11.85 6.80 -14.88
C THR A 154 -11.71 6.84 -16.41
N ASP A 155 -10.57 7.33 -16.90
CA ASP A 155 -10.35 7.57 -18.33
C ASP A 155 -9.44 6.50 -18.96
N LEU A 156 -9.87 5.90 -20.07
CA LEU A 156 -9.05 5.05 -20.94
C LEU A 156 -8.82 5.74 -22.29
N ALA A 157 -7.56 5.84 -22.73
CA ALA A 157 -7.26 6.25 -24.10
C ALA A 157 -7.74 5.22 -25.13
N ILE A 158 -8.46 5.68 -26.14
CA ILE A 158 -9.04 4.85 -27.21
C ILE A 158 -8.32 5.12 -28.54
N SER A 159 -8.24 4.11 -29.41
CA SER A 159 -7.67 4.27 -30.75
C SER A 159 -8.68 4.93 -31.69
N ASN A 160 -8.23 5.79 -32.60
CA ASN A 160 -9.11 6.47 -33.58
C ASN A 160 -9.51 5.55 -34.77
N SER A 161 -9.72 4.26 -34.52
CA SER A 161 -10.14 3.29 -35.54
C SER A 161 -11.63 3.44 -35.87
N PRO A 162 -12.05 3.36 -37.14
CA PRO A 162 -13.46 3.36 -37.52
C PRO A 162 -14.21 2.08 -37.11
N ASP A 163 -13.49 1.02 -36.73
CA ASP A 163 -14.09 -0.23 -36.28
C ASP A 163 -14.72 -0.08 -34.88
N VAL A 164 -15.85 -0.77 -34.66
CA VAL A 164 -16.50 -0.84 -33.36
C VAL A 164 -15.54 -1.43 -32.34
N GLN A 165 -15.17 -0.63 -31.35
CA GLN A 165 -14.34 -1.07 -30.23
C GLN A 165 -15.24 -1.53 -29.10
N LYS A 166 -14.90 -2.66 -28.49
CA LYS A 166 -15.67 -3.24 -27.40
C LYS A 166 -14.79 -3.47 -26.19
N PHE A 167 -15.33 -3.13 -25.02
CA PHE A 167 -14.68 -3.37 -23.73
C PHE A 167 -15.68 -3.94 -22.73
N TYR A 168 -15.15 -4.60 -21.71
CA TYR A 168 -15.95 -5.09 -20.59
C TYR A 168 -15.46 -4.48 -19.30
N VAL A 169 -16.38 -4.10 -18.40
CA VAL A 169 -16.05 -3.56 -17.08
C VAL A 169 -16.63 -4.47 -16.02
N GLU A 170 -15.77 -5.05 -15.19
CA GLU A 170 -16.17 -5.73 -13.95
C GLU A 170 -16.23 -4.67 -12.84
N ALA A 171 -17.43 -4.30 -12.41
CA ALA A 171 -17.65 -3.43 -11.26
C ALA A 171 -17.87 -4.25 -10.00
N SER A 172 -17.06 -3.99 -8.98
CA SER A 172 -17.22 -4.53 -7.64
C SER A 172 -17.82 -3.44 -6.76
N CYS A 173 -19.06 -3.63 -6.31
CA CYS A 173 -19.80 -2.67 -5.49
C CYS A 173 -19.14 -2.45 -4.11
N SER A 174 -18.06 -1.69 -4.08
CA SER A 174 -17.31 -1.36 -2.88
C SER A 174 -16.45 -0.13 -3.13
N ASP A 175 -16.28 0.69 -2.11
CA ASP A 175 -15.25 1.74 -2.12
C ASP A 175 -13.86 1.12 -1.90
N ARG A 176 -12.83 1.81 -2.40
CA ARG A 176 -11.44 1.42 -2.20
C ARG A 176 -11.09 1.30 -0.70
N GLY A 177 -11.56 2.23 0.12
CA GLY A 177 -11.35 2.27 1.56
C GLY A 177 -12.38 1.48 2.40
N GLY A 178 -13.22 0.65 1.79
CA GLY A 178 -14.30 -0.06 2.48
C GLY A 178 -15.59 0.75 2.64
N ASP A 179 -16.66 0.06 3.03
CA ASP A 179 -18.03 0.58 2.94
C ASP A 179 -18.67 0.78 4.33
N GLY A 180 -17.94 1.37 5.27
CA GLY A 180 -18.41 1.57 6.65
C GLY A 180 -19.63 2.53 6.74
N ASP A 181 -20.56 2.21 7.65
CA ASP A 181 -21.73 3.05 7.94
C ASP A 181 -21.35 4.23 8.85
N GLY A 182 -21.64 5.45 8.40
CA GLY A 182 -21.32 6.71 9.08
C GLY A 182 -19.85 7.15 9.04
N ASN A 183 -18.89 6.22 9.11
CA ASN A 183 -17.46 6.50 8.92
C ASN A 183 -16.72 5.28 8.34
N ALA A 184 -15.49 5.48 7.85
CA ALA A 184 -14.72 4.45 7.14
C ALA A 184 -14.51 3.15 7.94
N ILE A 185 -14.30 3.24 9.27
CA ILE A 185 -14.06 2.09 10.14
C ILE A 185 -15.34 1.60 10.85
N GLY A 186 -16.51 2.12 10.45
CA GLY A 186 -17.80 1.65 10.93
C GLY A 186 -18.11 0.24 10.41
N PRO A 187 -19.10 -0.45 11.01
CA PRO A 187 -19.63 -1.69 10.44
C PRO A 187 -20.07 -1.48 8.99
N VAL A 188 -19.94 -2.52 8.16
CA VAL A 188 -20.22 -2.40 6.73
C VAL A 188 -21.70 -2.07 6.48
N LYS A 189 -21.92 -1.05 5.64
CA LYS A 189 -23.23 -0.69 5.11
C LYS A 189 -23.61 -1.60 3.96
N MET A 190 -24.35 -2.66 4.26
CA MET A 190 -24.70 -3.71 3.30
C MET A 190 -25.73 -3.31 2.24
N ASP A 191 -26.43 -2.18 2.39
CA ASP A 191 -27.51 -1.71 1.51
C ASP A 191 -27.09 -0.51 0.63
N LYS A 192 -25.80 -0.16 0.63
CA LYS A 192 -25.27 0.96 -0.17
C LYS A 192 -25.40 0.64 -1.66
N LEU A 193 -25.93 1.61 -2.40
CA LEU A 193 -26.05 1.58 -3.86
C LEU A 193 -24.98 2.48 -4.50
N PHE A 194 -24.64 2.11 -5.73
CA PHE A 194 -23.66 2.79 -6.57
C PHE A 194 -24.35 3.30 -7.84
N GLU A 195 -23.71 4.24 -8.53
CA GLU A 195 -24.29 4.93 -9.67
C GLU A 195 -23.25 5.06 -10.79
N LEU A 196 -23.66 4.72 -12.02
CA LEU A 196 -22.87 4.98 -13.22
C LEU A 196 -22.92 6.49 -13.52
N LYS A 197 -21.91 7.23 -13.06
CA LYS A 197 -21.83 8.70 -13.20
C LYS A 197 -21.41 9.14 -14.59
N HIS A 198 -20.48 8.41 -15.18
CA HIS A 198 -19.95 8.71 -16.50
C HIS A 198 -19.90 7.45 -17.35
N CYS A 199 -20.40 7.55 -18.58
CA CYS A 199 -20.19 6.56 -19.62
C CYS A 199 -20.29 7.23 -20.98
N GLU A 200 -19.19 7.83 -21.42
CA GLU A 200 -19.13 8.63 -22.64
C GLU A 200 -17.73 8.58 -23.24
N LEU A 201 -17.62 8.87 -24.53
CA LEU A 201 -16.37 9.32 -25.12
C LEU A 201 -16.22 10.82 -24.91
N ALA A 202 -15.01 11.28 -24.66
CA ALA A 202 -14.71 12.71 -24.66
C ALA A 202 -13.41 13.00 -25.40
N GLU A 203 -13.38 14.12 -26.12
CA GLU A 203 -12.12 14.69 -26.61
C GLU A 203 -11.25 15.09 -25.40
N TYR A 204 -10.00 14.66 -25.37
CA TYR A 204 -9.07 14.89 -24.27
C TYR A 204 -7.94 15.83 -24.69
N ASN A 205 -7.81 16.95 -24.00
CA ASN A 205 -6.74 17.90 -24.27
C ASN A 205 -5.52 17.63 -23.37
N ALA A 206 -4.55 16.92 -23.93
CA ALA A 206 -3.30 16.58 -23.23
C ALA A 206 -2.46 17.83 -22.85
N ALA A 207 -2.41 18.86 -23.70
CA ALA A 207 -1.66 20.07 -23.40
C ALA A 207 -2.28 20.85 -22.23
N ILE A 208 -3.62 20.86 -22.14
CA ILE A 208 -4.32 21.46 -21.00
C ILE A 208 -4.05 20.65 -19.71
N TYR A 209 -3.99 19.32 -19.79
CA TYR A 209 -3.59 18.50 -18.66
C TYR A 209 -2.17 18.84 -18.16
N ASP A 210 -1.20 18.96 -19.06
CA ASP A 210 0.18 19.28 -18.68
C ASP A 210 0.25 20.66 -18.00
N LEU A 211 -0.49 21.64 -18.53
CA LEU A 211 -0.62 22.97 -17.91
C LEU A 211 -1.28 22.91 -16.53
N ILE A 212 -2.28 22.04 -16.31
CA ILE A 212 -2.91 21.86 -15.00
C ILE A 212 -1.86 21.45 -13.97
N ILE A 213 -1.02 20.45 -14.28
CA ILE A 213 0.06 20.00 -13.38
C ILE A 213 1.08 21.13 -13.14
N ASP A 214 1.44 21.88 -14.20
CA ASP A 214 2.35 23.03 -14.09
C ASP A 214 1.79 24.08 -13.10
N PHE A 215 0.53 24.45 -13.29
CA PHE A 215 -0.14 25.44 -12.45
C PHE A 215 -0.30 24.97 -11.00
N GLU A 216 -0.64 23.69 -10.78
CA GLU A 216 -0.75 23.12 -9.44
C GLU A 216 0.57 23.25 -8.68
N LEU A 217 1.69 22.83 -9.28
CA LEU A 217 3.00 22.90 -8.64
C LEU A 217 3.46 24.35 -8.44
N LEU A 218 3.33 25.21 -9.45
CA LEU A 218 3.68 26.63 -9.33
C LEU A 218 2.88 27.32 -8.22
N LEU A 219 1.58 27.04 -8.16
CA LEU A 219 0.69 27.58 -7.13
C LEU A 219 1.09 27.06 -5.74
N GLU A 220 1.31 25.76 -5.61
CA GLU A 220 1.71 25.14 -4.35
C GLU A 220 3.03 25.74 -3.85
N MET A 221 4.05 25.78 -4.71
CA MET A 221 5.35 26.41 -4.41
C MET A 221 5.21 27.88 -4.01
N SER A 222 4.33 28.64 -4.67
CA SER A 222 4.09 30.04 -4.31
C SER A 222 3.47 30.23 -2.92
N LYS A 223 2.76 29.22 -2.40
CA LYS A 223 2.12 29.26 -1.08
C LYS A 223 3.09 28.82 0.02
N ILE A 224 3.82 27.74 -0.22
CA ILE A 224 4.59 27.03 0.81
C ILE A 224 6.03 27.53 0.96
N LEU A 225 6.65 28.04 -0.11
CA LEU A 225 8.04 28.49 -0.05
C LEU A 225 8.19 29.73 0.84
N PRO A 226 9.35 29.94 1.50
CA PRO A 226 9.56 31.06 2.40
C PRO A 226 9.27 32.41 1.74
N LYS A 227 8.61 33.33 2.46
CA LYS A 227 8.30 34.69 1.98
C LYS A 227 9.55 35.52 1.69
N GLU A 228 10.67 35.24 2.35
CA GLU A 228 11.94 35.92 2.08
C GLU A 228 12.63 35.40 0.80
N GLY A 229 12.18 34.28 0.25
CA GLY A 229 12.79 33.62 -0.91
C GLY A 229 12.24 34.14 -2.24
N ALA A 230 13.13 34.54 -3.16
CA ALA A 230 12.75 34.99 -4.51
C ALA A 230 11.96 33.93 -5.30
N ARG A 231 12.26 32.64 -5.05
CA ARG A 231 11.67 31.50 -5.76
C ARG A 231 10.15 31.40 -5.62
N ARG A 232 9.62 31.74 -4.43
CA ARG A 232 8.17 31.83 -4.14
C ARG A 232 7.47 32.76 -5.14
N TYR A 233 8.01 33.97 -5.30
CA TYR A 233 7.43 35.00 -6.16
C TYR A 233 7.66 34.72 -7.64
N GLN A 234 8.80 34.12 -8.00
CA GLN A 234 9.03 33.64 -9.37
C GLN A 234 7.96 32.62 -9.80
N ALA A 235 7.59 31.68 -8.92
CA ALA A 235 6.52 30.71 -9.20
C ALA A 235 5.18 31.41 -9.43
N LEU A 236 4.82 32.35 -8.53
CA LEU A 236 3.58 33.11 -8.62
C LEU A 236 3.49 33.96 -9.88
N TYR A 237 4.57 34.66 -10.23
CA TYR A 237 4.60 35.52 -11.42
C TYR A 237 4.61 34.71 -12.71
N THR A 238 5.33 33.57 -12.73
CA THR A 238 5.30 32.63 -13.86
C THR A 238 3.87 32.15 -14.13
N ALA A 239 3.18 31.63 -13.11
CA ALA A 239 1.78 31.22 -13.24
C ALA A 239 0.89 32.39 -13.71
N ASN A 240 1.01 33.56 -13.09
CA ASN A 240 0.23 34.72 -13.47
C ASN A 240 0.45 35.16 -14.93
N ASP A 241 1.67 35.04 -15.45
CA ASP A 241 2.01 35.42 -16.81
C ASP A 241 1.52 34.39 -17.83
N MET A 242 1.60 33.10 -17.48
CA MET A 242 0.95 32.03 -18.25
C MET A 242 -0.56 32.29 -18.38
N ILE A 243 -1.26 32.68 -17.31
CA ILE A 243 -2.70 33.03 -17.39
C ILE A 243 -2.92 34.20 -18.38
N ASN A 244 -2.07 35.23 -18.34
CA ASN A 244 -2.20 36.35 -19.28
C ASN A 244 -2.03 35.88 -20.73
N SER A 245 -1.03 35.05 -21.00
CA SER A 245 -0.77 34.51 -22.34
C SER A 245 -1.92 33.65 -22.84
N LEU A 246 -2.40 32.71 -22.02
CA LEU A 246 -3.53 31.83 -22.36
C LEU A 246 -4.81 32.63 -22.63
N VAL A 247 -5.16 33.59 -21.78
CA VAL A 247 -6.39 34.38 -21.94
C VAL A 247 -6.32 35.31 -23.15
N LEU A 248 -5.20 36.04 -23.33
CA LEU A 248 -5.05 36.99 -24.45
C LEU A 248 -5.02 36.29 -25.81
N SER A 249 -4.44 35.09 -25.87
CA SER A 249 -4.38 34.26 -27.09
C SER A 249 -5.65 33.42 -27.32
N LYS A 250 -6.65 33.51 -26.44
CA LYS A 250 -7.85 32.66 -26.46
C LYS A 250 -7.52 31.16 -26.46
N PHE A 251 -6.52 30.77 -25.66
CA PHE A 251 -6.04 29.39 -25.50
C PHE A 251 -5.57 28.75 -26.82
N SER A 252 -4.94 29.52 -27.72
CA SER A 252 -4.30 28.95 -28.91
C SER A 252 -3.28 27.86 -28.55
N LEU A 253 -3.09 26.86 -29.43
CA LEU A 253 -2.14 25.78 -29.19
C LEU A 253 -0.71 26.30 -28.97
N ASP A 254 -0.29 27.30 -29.76
CA ASP A 254 1.03 27.94 -29.62
C ASP A 254 1.22 28.54 -28.22
N ALA A 255 0.20 29.22 -27.69
CA ALA A 255 0.25 29.78 -26.34
C ALA A 255 0.26 28.69 -25.25
N GLN A 256 -0.43 27.57 -25.46
CA GLN A 256 -0.37 26.43 -24.54
C GLN A 256 1.05 25.85 -24.47
N VAL A 257 1.68 25.63 -25.62
CA VAL A 257 3.06 25.14 -25.74
C VAL A 257 4.06 26.14 -25.15
N GLU A 258 3.89 27.43 -25.41
CA GLU A 258 4.75 28.48 -24.85
C GLU A 258 4.64 28.54 -23.31
N CYS A 259 3.42 28.48 -22.76
CA CYS A 259 3.20 28.48 -21.32
C CYS A 259 3.82 27.26 -20.65
N HIS A 260 3.65 26.07 -21.23
CA HIS A 260 4.28 24.84 -20.73
C HIS A 260 5.81 24.96 -20.78
N SER A 261 6.39 25.49 -21.87
CA SER A 261 7.82 25.77 -21.95
C SER A 261 8.30 26.78 -20.90
N GLN A 262 7.47 27.78 -20.56
CA GLN A 262 7.78 28.74 -19.51
C GLN A 262 7.82 28.07 -18.12
N ALA A 263 6.86 27.18 -17.82
CA ALA A 263 6.84 26.40 -16.59
C ALA A 263 8.04 25.43 -16.51
N GLU A 264 8.35 24.72 -17.60
CA GLU A 264 9.53 23.85 -17.70
C GLU A 264 10.83 24.59 -17.41
N LYS A 265 11.00 25.82 -17.92
CA LYS A 265 12.17 26.65 -17.60
C LYS A 265 12.25 26.99 -16.11
N PHE A 266 11.11 27.19 -15.46
CA PHE A 266 11.07 27.35 -14.01
C PHE A 266 11.53 26.03 -13.35
N PHE A 267 10.89 24.89 -13.63
CA PHE A 267 11.18 23.62 -12.96
C PHE A 267 12.60 23.09 -13.19
N ARG A 268 13.21 23.36 -14.34
CA ARG A 268 14.58 22.92 -14.68
C ARG A 268 15.71 23.75 -14.07
N GLN A 269 15.40 24.77 -13.27
CA GLN A 269 16.43 25.46 -12.50
C GLN A 269 16.92 24.52 -11.37
N PRO A 270 18.18 24.07 -11.39
CA PRO A 270 18.65 23.00 -10.51
C PRO A 270 18.89 23.46 -9.07
N ASN A 271 18.81 22.52 -8.13
CA ASN A 271 19.21 22.76 -6.74
C ASN A 271 20.73 22.84 -6.58
N GLY A 272 21.18 23.37 -5.43
CA GLY A 272 22.56 23.22 -4.99
C GLY A 272 22.93 21.77 -4.65
N GLU A 273 24.24 21.47 -4.58
CA GLU A 273 24.74 20.11 -4.34
C GLU A 273 24.26 19.53 -2.99
N SER A 274 24.20 20.34 -1.93
CA SER A 274 23.81 19.90 -0.58
C SER A 274 22.31 19.63 -0.40
N GLN A 275 21.50 19.76 -1.45
CA GLN A 275 20.05 19.55 -1.34
C GLN A 275 19.71 18.09 -1.03
N MET A 276 18.71 17.90 -0.16
CA MET A 276 18.16 16.59 0.14
C MET A 276 17.61 15.91 -1.12
N THR A 277 17.83 14.59 -1.24
CA THR A 277 17.30 13.77 -2.33
C THR A 277 16.33 12.72 -1.78
N LEU A 278 15.10 12.75 -2.29
CA LEU A 278 14.03 11.81 -1.98
C LEU A 278 14.02 10.70 -3.03
N TYR A 279 14.26 9.47 -2.57
CA TYR A 279 14.25 8.27 -3.39
C TYR A 279 12.79 7.82 -3.53
N ALA A 280 12.16 8.22 -4.63
CA ALA A 280 10.77 7.97 -4.95
C ALA A 280 10.55 6.51 -5.40
N ILE A 281 9.78 5.76 -4.62
CA ILE A 281 9.46 4.36 -4.87
C ILE A 281 7.95 4.23 -5.00
N GLY A 282 7.48 3.80 -6.17
CA GLY A 282 6.06 3.51 -6.37
C GLY A 282 5.66 2.30 -5.55
N ASN A 283 4.56 2.39 -4.81
CA ASN A 283 4.05 1.29 -4.02
C ASN A 283 2.52 1.26 -4.06
N CYS A 284 1.97 0.11 -3.71
CA CYS A 284 0.54 -0.06 -3.52
C CYS A 284 0.35 -1.01 -2.34
N HIS A 285 0.29 -0.44 -1.14
CA HIS A 285 -0.11 -1.18 0.03
C HIS A 285 -1.56 -1.62 -0.13
N ILE A 286 -1.81 -2.93 -0.04
CA ILE A 286 -3.15 -3.51 -0.13
C ILE A 286 -3.32 -4.41 1.08
N ASP A 287 -4.26 -4.06 1.95
CA ASP A 287 -4.57 -4.90 3.09
C ASP A 287 -5.19 -6.20 2.62
N THR A 288 -4.60 -7.30 3.08
CA THR A 288 -5.01 -8.62 2.65
C THR A 288 -6.45 -8.92 3.07
N ALA A 289 -6.84 -8.42 4.25
CA ALA A 289 -8.23 -8.29 4.67
C ALA A 289 -8.30 -7.24 5.80
N TRP A 290 -9.14 -6.21 5.64
CA TRP A 290 -9.33 -5.17 6.66
C TRP A 290 -10.79 -4.70 6.71
N LEU A 291 -11.18 -3.85 5.76
CA LEU A 291 -12.55 -3.34 5.58
C LEU A 291 -13.29 -4.04 4.42
N TRP A 292 -12.68 -5.10 3.90
CA TRP A 292 -13.22 -6.03 2.90
C TRP A 292 -12.74 -7.44 3.20
N ARG A 293 -13.48 -8.42 2.70
CA ARG A 293 -13.18 -9.85 2.83
C ARG A 293 -11.97 -10.26 1.98
N TYR A 294 -11.31 -11.36 2.34
CA TYR A 294 -10.17 -11.91 1.60
C TYR A 294 -10.45 -12.12 0.10
N ARG A 295 -11.68 -12.51 -0.25
CA ARG A 295 -12.09 -12.76 -1.64
C ARG A 295 -11.98 -11.53 -2.55
N GLU A 296 -12.03 -10.33 -1.97
CA GLU A 296 -11.96 -9.07 -2.72
C GLU A 296 -10.52 -8.71 -3.09
N THR A 297 -9.57 -9.05 -2.23
CA THR A 297 -8.16 -8.66 -2.35
C THR A 297 -7.52 -9.06 -3.68
N PRO A 298 -7.71 -10.28 -4.23
CA PRO A 298 -7.20 -10.60 -5.56
C PRO A 298 -7.69 -9.64 -6.65
N ARG A 299 -8.96 -9.21 -6.59
CA ARG A 299 -9.52 -8.22 -7.52
C ARG A 299 -8.90 -6.84 -7.31
N LYS A 300 -8.68 -6.44 -6.05
CA LYS A 300 -7.95 -5.20 -5.70
C LYS A 300 -6.54 -5.17 -6.26
N CYS A 301 -5.82 -6.28 -6.14
CA CYS A 301 -4.47 -6.41 -6.67
C CYS A 301 -4.49 -6.34 -8.21
N ALA A 302 -5.41 -7.06 -8.88
CA ALA A 302 -5.53 -7.02 -10.34
C ALA A 302 -5.80 -5.62 -10.89
N ARG A 303 -6.72 -4.86 -10.27
CA ARG A 303 -7.02 -3.46 -10.64
C ARG A 303 -5.83 -2.53 -10.44
N SER A 304 -5.19 -2.62 -9.28
CA SER A 304 -4.08 -1.73 -8.92
C SER A 304 -2.86 -1.98 -9.79
N TRP A 305 -2.52 -3.26 -10.02
CA TRP A 305 -1.29 -3.61 -10.72
C TRP A 305 -1.45 -3.50 -12.24
N SER A 306 -2.61 -3.82 -12.82
CA SER A 306 -2.86 -3.55 -14.25
C SER A 306 -2.74 -2.05 -14.58
N ALA A 307 -3.28 -1.18 -13.72
CA ALA A 307 -3.14 0.25 -13.90
C ALA A 307 -1.70 0.74 -13.71
N THR A 308 -0.96 0.13 -12.78
CA THR A 308 0.46 0.42 -12.58
C THR A 308 1.31 0.02 -13.79
N LEU A 309 1.07 -1.16 -14.37
CA LEU A 309 1.82 -1.62 -15.56
C LEU A 309 1.65 -0.65 -16.73
N ARG A 310 0.44 -0.14 -16.96
CA ARG A 310 0.19 0.89 -17.99
C ARG A 310 0.99 2.16 -17.77
N LEU A 311 1.17 2.58 -16.52
CA LEU A 311 2.06 3.70 -16.21
C LEU A 311 3.52 3.33 -16.51
N MET A 312 3.98 2.14 -16.12
CA MET A 312 5.35 1.67 -16.37
C MET A 312 5.67 1.47 -17.86
N GLU A 313 4.67 1.22 -18.70
CA GLU A 313 4.83 1.24 -20.17
C GLU A 313 5.24 2.62 -20.66
N LYS A 314 4.63 3.69 -20.12
CA LYS A 314 4.88 5.08 -20.51
C LYS A 314 6.10 5.69 -19.80
N TYR A 315 6.20 5.54 -18.48
CA TYR A 315 7.22 6.16 -17.64
C TYR A 315 8.36 5.19 -17.35
N LYS A 316 9.41 5.22 -18.19
CA LYS A 316 10.48 4.21 -18.16
C LYS A 316 11.33 4.23 -16.88
N SER A 317 11.44 5.38 -16.21
CA SER A 317 12.17 5.52 -14.94
C SER A 317 11.40 5.00 -13.74
N MET A 318 10.08 4.77 -13.87
CA MET A 318 9.23 4.34 -12.76
C MET A 318 9.70 2.99 -12.21
N LYS A 319 9.80 2.94 -10.87
CA LYS A 319 10.05 1.72 -10.10
C LYS A 319 8.86 1.45 -9.20
N PHE A 320 8.43 0.21 -9.12
CA PHE A 320 7.26 -0.20 -8.35
C PHE A 320 7.56 -1.43 -7.50
N VAL A 321 6.99 -1.45 -6.29
CA VAL A 321 7.16 -2.57 -5.35
C VAL A 321 5.85 -3.19 -4.88
N VAL A 322 5.89 -4.50 -4.63
CA VAL A 322 4.85 -5.27 -3.94
C VAL A 322 5.47 -6.08 -2.81
N SER A 323 4.77 -6.18 -1.68
CA SER A 323 5.32 -6.65 -0.40
C SER A 323 4.88 -8.08 -0.02
N GLN A 324 3.80 -8.59 -0.60
CA GLN A 324 3.08 -9.78 -0.10
C GLN A 324 3.09 -10.92 -1.11
N ALA A 325 3.74 -12.05 -0.77
CA ALA A 325 3.80 -13.22 -1.66
C ALA A 325 2.44 -13.89 -1.90
N GLN A 326 1.57 -13.90 -0.89
CA GLN A 326 0.22 -14.45 -1.03
C GLN A 326 -0.56 -13.77 -2.17
N GLN A 327 -0.41 -12.46 -2.33
CA GLN A 327 -1.10 -11.69 -3.37
C GLN A 327 -0.60 -12.07 -4.77
N LEU A 328 0.71 -12.29 -4.94
CA LEU A 328 1.28 -12.82 -6.19
C LEU A 328 0.74 -14.21 -6.52
N VAL A 329 0.62 -15.08 -5.51
CA VAL A 329 0.06 -16.44 -5.69
C VAL A 329 -1.40 -16.39 -6.14
N TRP A 330 -2.20 -15.48 -5.55
CA TRP A 330 -3.57 -15.28 -5.99
C TRP A 330 -3.68 -14.77 -7.41
N LEU A 331 -2.86 -13.78 -7.81
CA LEU A 331 -2.87 -13.29 -9.18
C LEU A 331 -2.45 -14.34 -10.18
N LYS A 332 -1.39 -15.11 -9.89
CA LYS A 332 -0.97 -16.20 -10.78
C LYS A 332 -2.11 -17.18 -11.07
N ARG A 333 -2.96 -17.44 -10.09
CA ARG A 333 -4.11 -18.34 -10.21
C ARG A 333 -5.29 -17.70 -10.93
N LEU A 334 -5.64 -16.46 -10.59
CA LEU A 334 -6.90 -15.82 -11.00
C LEU A 334 -6.77 -14.89 -12.23
N TYR A 335 -5.58 -14.31 -12.42
CA TYR A 335 -5.25 -13.37 -13.48
C TYR A 335 -3.89 -13.73 -14.12
N PRO A 336 -3.76 -14.93 -14.71
CA PRO A 336 -2.47 -15.44 -15.18
C PRO A 336 -1.82 -14.57 -16.26
N SER A 337 -2.60 -13.95 -17.15
CA SER A 337 -2.09 -13.03 -18.17
C SER A 337 -1.43 -11.79 -17.57
N LEU A 338 -2.08 -11.17 -16.58
CA LEU A 338 -1.52 -10.04 -15.83
C LEU A 338 -0.26 -10.44 -15.05
N TYR A 339 -0.25 -11.63 -14.46
CA TYR A 339 0.93 -12.13 -13.74
C TYR A 339 2.15 -12.30 -14.65
N GLU A 340 1.95 -12.77 -15.89
CA GLU A 340 3.04 -12.85 -16.88
C GLU A 340 3.52 -11.46 -17.31
N ASP A 341 2.61 -10.52 -17.56
CA ASP A 341 3.00 -9.13 -17.86
C ASP A 341 3.83 -8.51 -16.72
N MET A 342 3.47 -8.79 -15.46
CA MET A 342 4.26 -8.33 -14.30
C MET A 342 5.65 -8.97 -14.25
N LYS A 343 5.80 -10.23 -14.66
CA LYS A 343 7.11 -10.89 -14.71
C LYS A 343 8.04 -10.23 -15.73
N ASP A 344 7.52 -9.74 -16.84
CA ASP A 344 8.33 -9.04 -17.84
C ASP A 344 8.95 -7.77 -17.24
N PHE A 345 8.16 -6.98 -16.51
CA PHE A 345 8.69 -5.81 -15.79
C PHE A 345 9.58 -6.18 -14.59
N ALA A 346 9.41 -7.37 -14.01
CA ALA A 346 10.30 -7.88 -12.97
C ALA A 346 11.66 -8.30 -13.53
N ALA A 347 11.71 -8.90 -14.72
CA ALA A 347 12.94 -9.20 -15.44
C ALA A 347 13.71 -7.93 -15.83
N ASP A 348 13.00 -6.83 -16.08
CA ASP A 348 13.55 -5.49 -16.30
C ASP A 348 14.01 -4.77 -15.00
N GLU A 349 13.87 -5.40 -13.83
CA GLU A 349 14.18 -4.81 -12.51
C GLU A 349 13.41 -3.49 -12.24
N ARG A 350 12.20 -3.36 -12.81
CA ARG A 350 11.30 -2.21 -12.58
C ARG A 350 10.11 -2.57 -11.69
N PHE A 351 9.68 -3.82 -11.70
CA PHE A 351 8.66 -4.37 -10.81
C PHE A 351 9.30 -5.30 -9.78
N ILE A 352 9.29 -4.92 -8.51
CA ILE A 352 10.10 -5.56 -7.48
C ILE A 352 9.21 -6.20 -6.42
N ALA A 353 9.37 -7.51 -6.21
CA ALA A 353 8.82 -8.15 -5.03
C ALA A 353 9.78 -7.94 -3.84
N ILE A 354 9.33 -7.20 -2.83
CA ILE A 354 10.11 -6.77 -1.66
C ILE A 354 9.51 -7.29 -0.36
N GLY A 355 10.26 -7.28 0.73
CA GLY A 355 9.80 -7.70 2.06
C GLY A 355 10.12 -9.15 2.39
N GLY A 356 10.03 -10.05 1.41
CA GLY A 356 10.29 -11.48 1.57
C GLY A 356 9.34 -12.25 2.49
N ALA A 357 8.22 -11.68 2.92
CA ALA A 357 7.24 -12.35 3.78
C ALA A 357 6.03 -12.90 2.99
N TRP A 358 5.34 -13.88 3.58
CA TRP A 358 4.13 -14.46 2.97
C TRP A 358 3.00 -13.43 2.91
N VAL A 359 2.77 -12.73 4.03
CA VAL A 359 1.93 -11.53 4.14
C VAL A 359 2.69 -10.45 4.94
N GLU A 360 2.23 -9.20 4.90
CA GLU A 360 2.70 -8.17 5.83
C GLU A 360 2.17 -8.48 7.23
N MET A 361 2.95 -9.28 7.97
CA MET A 361 2.55 -9.88 9.24
C MET A 361 2.54 -8.89 10.41
N ASP A 362 1.80 -9.23 11.46
CA ASP A 362 1.97 -8.58 12.76
C ASP A 362 3.38 -8.82 13.34
N GLY A 363 3.96 -7.80 13.96
CA GLY A 363 5.36 -7.79 14.41
C GLY A 363 5.56 -8.33 15.82
N ASN A 364 4.49 -8.70 16.54
CA ASN A 364 4.52 -9.00 17.97
C ASN A 364 3.84 -10.33 18.35
N LEU A 365 2.65 -10.60 17.83
CA LEU A 365 1.78 -11.72 18.23
C LEU A 365 2.22 -13.10 17.72
N PRO A 366 2.72 -13.26 16.47
CA PRO A 366 3.23 -14.55 16.00
C PRO A 366 4.40 -15.05 16.85
N ASN A 367 4.54 -16.37 17.04
CA ASN A 367 5.77 -16.91 17.61
C ASN A 367 6.95 -16.81 16.61
N GLY A 368 8.17 -17.04 17.11
CA GLY A 368 9.38 -16.98 16.27
C GLY A 368 9.37 -17.95 15.08
N GLU A 369 8.80 -19.16 15.23
CA GLU A 369 8.70 -20.12 14.12
C GLU A 369 7.77 -19.59 13.03
N SER A 370 6.60 -19.06 13.38
CA SER A 370 5.67 -18.39 12.46
C SER A 370 6.36 -17.24 11.71
N MET A 371 7.14 -16.40 12.40
CA MET A 371 7.92 -15.33 11.76
C MET A 371 8.95 -15.88 10.77
N ILE A 372 9.67 -16.96 11.12
CA ILE A 372 10.60 -17.63 10.20
C ILE A 372 9.83 -18.23 9.01
N ARG A 373 8.64 -18.80 9.22
CA ARG A 373 7.81 -19.37 8.15
C ARG A 373 7.24 -18.32 7.21
N GLN A 374 6.86 -17.15 7.72
CA GLN A 374 6.50 -15.99 6.91
C GLN A 374 7.60 -15.67 5.91
N LEU A 375 8.85 -15.55 6.40
CA LEU A 375 10.00 -15.25 5.56
C LEU A 375 10.39 -16.44 4.65
N LEU A 376 10.30 -17.68 5.12
CA LEU A 376 10.61 -18.87 4.33
C LEU A 376 9.72 -18.99 3.09
N TYR A 377 8.40 -18.88 3.27
CA TYR A 377 7.46 -19.02 2.17
C TYR A 377 7.46 -17.77 1.27
N GLY A 378 7.54 -16.58 1.85
CA GLY A 378 7.63 -15.34 1.08
C GLY A 378 8.88 -15.28 0.20
N GLN A 379 10.06 -15.54 0.76
CA GLN A 379 11.32 -15.55 0.01
C GLN A 379 11.31 -16.57 -1.12
N ARG A 380 10.71 -17.75 -0.92
CA ARG A 380 10.59 -18.77 -1.98
C ARG A 380 9.74 -18.29 -3.14
N GLU A 381 8.61 -17.63 -2.89
CA GLU A 381 7.77 -17.10 -3.98
C GLU A 381 8.41 -15.91 -4.68
N PHE A 382 9.07 -15.01 -3.95
CA PHE A 382 9.77 -13.88 -4.56
C PHE A 382 10.95 -14.33 -5.40
N LYS A 383 11.70 -15.35 -4.97
CA LYS A 383 12.73 -15.96 -5.80
C LYS A 383 12.17 -16.59 -7.07
N LYS A 384 10.99 -17.21 -7.02
CA LYS A 384 10.33 -17.74 -8.23
C LYS A 384 9.90 -16.63 -9.19
N PHE A 385 9.46 -15.49 -8.66
CA PHE A 385 8.93 -14.38 -9.44
C PHE A 385 10.02 -13.45 -10.01
N CYS A 386 10.91 -12.94 -9.16
CA CYS A 386 12.00 -12.02 -9.54
C CYS A 386 13.36 -12.70 -9.76
N GLY A 387 13.50 -14.00 -9.51
CA GLY A 387 14.78 -14.71 -9.61
C GLY A 387 15.73 -14.51 -8.42
N VAL A 388 15.44 -13.57 -7.51
CA VAL A 388 16.30 -13.19 -6.38
C VAL A 388 15.55 -13.25 -5.05
N PHE A 389 16.29 -13.45 -3.97
CA PHE A 389 15.77 -13.28 -2.61
C PHE A 389 15.79 -11.80 -2.22
N SER A 390 14.78 -11.34 -1.49
CA SER A 390 14.76 -9.98 -0.95
C SER A 390 15.80 -9.84 0.17
N LYS A 391 16.60 -8.78 0.13
CA LYS A 391 17.49 -8.37 1.24
C LYS A 391 16.81 -7.39 2.20
N ILE A 392 15.61 -6.94 1.87
CA ILE A 392 14.87 -5.90 2.58
C ILE A 392 13.60 -6.52 3.15
N PHE A 393 13.42 -6.40 4.46
CA PHE A 393 12.14 -6.70 5.11
C PHE A 393 11.28 -5.44 5.14
N TRP A 394 10.01 -5.55 4.76
CA TRP A 394 9.13 -4.43 4.46
C TRP A 394 7.82 -4.61 5.21
N LEU A 395 7.61 -3.81 6.26
CA LEU A 395 6.43 -3.81 7.13
C LEU A 395 6.03 -2.36 7.44
N PRO A 396 5.51 -1.61 6.46
CA PRO A 396 5.14 -0.20 6.65
C PRO A 396 4.03 -0.03 7.70
N ASP A 397 3.05 -0.94 7.74
CA ASP A 397 1.82 -0.75 8.50
C ASP A 397 1.66 -1.62 9.77
N THR A 398 2.71 -2.32 10.18
CA THR A 398 2.66 -3.22 11.35
C THR A 398 2.63 -2.46 12.69
N PHE A 399 1.82 -2.96 13.65
CA PHE A 399 1.59 -2.32 14.95
C PHE A 399 2.66 -2.66 16.01
N GLY A 400 3.89 -2.20 15.77
CA GLY A 400 5.05 -2.41 16.64
C GLY A 400 5.89 -3.63 16.25
N TYR A 401 7.13 -3.70 16.76
CA TYR A 401 8.12 -4.64 16.26
C TYR A 401 8.95 -5.29 17.37
N SER A 402 8.87 -6.63 17.44
CA SER A 402 9.61 -7.45 18.39
C SER A 402 11.12 -7.22 18.32
N ALA A 403 11.73 -7.17 19.50
CA ALA A 403 13.17 -6.97 19.69
C ALA A 403 14.06 -8.09 19.10
N GLN A 404 13.49 -9.22 18.66
CA GLN A 404 14.21 -10.32 18.02
C GLN A 404 14.18 -10.30 16.49
N LEU A 405 13.40 -9.41 15.88
CA LEU A 405 13.30 -9.32 14.42
C LEU A 405 14.64 -9.10 13.72
N PRO A 406 15.59 -8.28 14.22
CA PRO A 406 16.91 -8.15 13.59
C PRO A 406 17.66 -9.48 13.44
N GLN A 407 17.58 -10.36 14.46
CA GLN A 407 18.20 -11.69 14.43
C GLN A 407 17.51 -12.59 13.40
N ILE A 408 16.17 -12.63 13.41
CA ILE A 408 15.37 -13.43 12.46
C ILE A 408 15.65 -12.99 11.02
N MET A 409 15.67 -11.68 10.76
CA MET A 409 15.96 -11.08 9.46
C MET A 409 17.32 -11.56 8.91
N GLN A 410 18.38 -11.47 9.72
CA GLN A 410 19.72 -11.90 9.31
C GLN A 410 19.78 -13.40 9.02
N HIS A 411 19.13 -14.24 9.83
CA HIS A 411 19.02 -15.68 9.53
C HIS A 411 18.27 -15.98 8.23
N CYS A 412 17.34 -15.11 7.83
CA CYS A 412 16.61 -15.19 6.57
C CYS A 412 17.29 -14.42 5.41
N GLY A 413 18.54 -13.97 5.60
CA GLY A 413 19.34 -13.29 4.57
C GLY A 413 18.97 -11.82 4.31
N MET A 414 18.20 -11.20 5.21
CA MET A 414 17.78 -9.81 5.12
C MET A 414 18.68 -8.90 5.95
N GLN A 415 19.11 -7.78 5.34
CA GLN A 415 20.08 -6.83 5.92
C GLN A 415 19.44 -5.49 6.23
N TYR A 416 18.27 -5.22 5.66
CA TYR A 416 17.62 -3.93 5.68
C TYR A 416 16.16 -4.06 6.14
N PHE A 417 15.66 -3.04 6.83
CA PHE A 417 14.29 -2.97 7.32
C PHE A 417 13.61 -1.67 6.89
N VAL A 418 12.38 -1.76 6.40
CA VAL A 418 11.53 -0.60 6.11
C VAL A 418 10.21 -0.70 6.86
N THR A 419 9.85 0.37 7.55
CA THR A 419 8.58 0.54 8.26
C THR A 419 8.03 1.96 8.03
N GLN A 420 6.83 2.28 8.53
CA GLN A 420 6.31 3.64 8.63
C GLN A 420 5.61 3.92 9.96
N LYS A 421 4.90 2.95 10.57
CA LYS A 421 4.10 3.17 11.79
C LYS A 421 4.85 3.80 12.97
N MET A 422 6.18 3.69 13.03
CA MET A 422 6.97 4.36 14.08
C MET A 422 6.83 5.90 14.06
N SER A 423 6.37 6.51 12.96
CA SER A 423 6.05 7.94 12.91
C SER A 423 4.72 8.29 13.62
N TRP A 424 3.94 7.30 14.07
CA TRP A 424 2.61 7.48 14.67
C TRP A 424 2.63 7.36 16.21
N SER A 425 3.80 7.24 16.83
CA SER A 425 3.93 7.26 18.29
C SER A 425 3.32 8.55 18.87
N ILE A 426 2.39 8.41 19.81
CA ILE A 426 1.57 9.52 20.32
C ILE A 426 2.22 10.28 21.47
N VAL A 427 3.17 9.69 22.20
CA VAL A 427 3.84 10.34 23.35
C VAL A 427 5.24 10.78 22.94
N ASN A 428 6.04 9.87 22.38
CA ASN A 428 7.43 10.12 22.03
C ASN A 428 7.64 10.01 20.51
N LYS A 429 7.98 11.14 19.89
CA LYS A 429 8.44 11.13 18.49
C LYS A 429 9.73 10.31 18.40
N PHE A 430 9.73 9.29 17.54
CA PHE A 430 10.92 8.45 17.35
C PHE A 430 12.11 9.29 16.85
N PRO A 431 13.33 9.10 17.39
CA PRO A 431 14.42 10.07 17.21
C PRO A 431 15.13 10.00 15.85
N HIS A 432 15.01 8.91 15.08
CA HIS A 432 15.78 8.67 13.85
C HIS A 432 14.91 8.10 12.74
N HIS A 433 15.04 8.57 11.51
CA HIS A 433 14.47 7.89 10.34
C HIS A 433 15.40 6.85 9.76
N SER A 434 16.71 6.94 10.00
CA SER A 434 17.71 5.98 9.51
C SER A 434 18.65 5.57 10.65
N PHE A 435 18.69 4.28 10.97
CA PHE A 435 19.42 3.79 12.15
C PHE A 435 19.82 2.32 12.04
N ARG A 436 20.80 1.91 12.85
CA ARG A 436 21.16 0.51 13.09
C ARG A 436 20.19 -0.05 14.13
N TRP A 437 19.31 -0.96 13.72
CA TRP A 437 18.40 -1.63 14.63
C TRP A 437 19.03 -2.91 15.17
N ILE A 438 19.32 -2.93 16.47
CA ILE A 438 20.05 -3.98 17.16
C ILE A 438 19.08 -4.85 17.97
N GLY A 439 19.07 -6.16 17.70
CA GLY A 439 18.30 -7.15 18.42
C GLY A 439 18.83 -7.42 19.82
N ILE A 440 18.10 -8.22 20.60
CA ILE A 440 18.47 -8.54 21.99
C ILE A 440 19.80 -9.30 22.11
N ASP A 441 20.18 -10.03 21.06
CA ASP A 441 21.43 -10.80 20.96
C ASP A 441 22.62 -9.97 20.45
N GLY A 442 22.40 -8.73 20.01
CA GLY A 442 23.41 -7.86 19.43
C GLY A 442 23.50 -7.92 17.90
N THR A 443 22.76 -8.81 17.24
CA THR A 443 22.63 -8.80 15.77
C THR A 443 21.94 -7.51 15.32
N TYR A 444 22.30 -6.96 14.16
CA TYR A 444 21.70 -5.72 13.67
C TYR A 444 21.34 -5.74 12.19
N VAL A 445 20.41 -4.85 11.82
CA VAL A 445 20.01 -4.52 10.45
C VAL A 445 19.99 -3.00 10.28
N ILE A 446 20.06 -2.48 9.05
CA ILE A 446 19.85 -1.04 8.82
C ILE A 446 18.37 -0.79 8.58
N ALA A 447 17.75 0.00 9.44
CA ALA A 447 16.36 0.35 9.36
C ALA A 447 16.17 1.76 8.78
N HIS A 448 15.14 1.92 7.97
CA HIS A 448 14.65 3.22 7.53
C HIS A 448 13.13 3.30 7.65
N PHE A 449 12.60 4.47 8.01
CA PHE A 449 11.20 4.78 7.71
C PHE A 449 11.08 6.15 7.03
N PRO A 450 10.21 6.29 6.02
CA PRO A 450 10.02 7.55 5.31
C PRO A 450 9.64 8.68 6.27
N PRO A 451 10.18 9.91 6.11
CA PRO A 451 9.90 11.02 7.02
C PRO A 451 8.47 11.56 6.99
N ASN A 452 7.67 11.10 6.02
CA ASN A 452 6.28 11.49 5.84
C ASN A 452 5.37 10.26 6.01
N HIS A 453 4.76 9.76 4.93
CA HIS A 453 3.90 8.57 4.95
C HIS A 453 4.14 7.67 3.73
N TYR A 454 3.54 6.47 3.73
CA TYR A 454 3.74 5.49 2.65
C TYR A 454 2.79 5.66 1.45
N VAL A 455 1.86 6.62 1.52
CA VAL A 455 0.87 6.93 0.46
C VAL A 455 1.04 8.33 -0.16
N SER A 456 2.30 8.75 -0.37
CA SER A 456 2.62 10.09 -0.91
C SER A 456 2.04 10.31 -2.32
N GLN A 457 1.70 11.56 -2.62
CA GLN A 457 1.20 12.06 -3.88
C GLN A 457 2.27 12.85 -4.68
N ILE A 458 3.50 12.92 -4.16
CA ILE A 458 4.64 13.66 -4.72
C ILE A 458 4.31 15.14 -4.93
N THR A 459 3.65 15.77 -3.96
CA THR A 459 3.42 17.22 -4.01
C THR A 459 4.65 17.98 -3.54
N ALA A 460 4.78 19.26 -3.93
CA ALA A 460 5.87 20.10 -3.45
C ALA A 460 5.81 20.26 -1.92
N LYS A 461 4.60 20.29 -1.35
CA LYS A 461 4.40 20.29 0.10
C LYS A 461 4.93 19.01 0.74
N GLU A 462 4.57 17.83 0.23
CA GLU A 462 5.04 16.57 0.81
C GLU A 462 6.56 16.42 0.69
N CYS A 463 7.17 16.93 -0.38
CA CYS A 463 8.62 16.96 -0.51
C CYS A 463 9.26 17.83 0.58
N LEU A 464 8.77 19.06 0.78
CA LEU A 464 9.27 19.94 1.84
C LEU A 464 9.01 19.39 3.24
N ASP A 465 7.82 18.85 3.50
CA ASP A 465 7.48 18.20 4.76
C ASP A 465 8.43 17.01 5.04
N SER A 466 8.77 16.22 4.00
CA SER A 466 9.73 15.13 4.15
C SER A 466 11.11 15.62 4.57
N ARG A 467 11.56 16.77 4.03
CA ARG A 467 12.79 17.43 4.48
C ARG A 467 12.65 17.90 5.92
N ASP A 468 11.60 18.65 6.24
CA ASP A 468 11.45 19.31 7.53
C ASP A 468 11.21 18.31 8.68
N ASN A 469 10.59 17.16 8.37
CA ASN A 469 10.38 16.07 9.33
C ASN A 469 11.60 15.18 9.54
N PHE A 470 12.60 15.23 8.65
CA PHE A 470 13.77 14.36 8.70
C PHE A 470 14.62 14.66 9.94
N THR A 471 14.80 13.70 10.85
CA THR A 471 15.52 13.92 12.11
C THR A 471 17.03 13.66 12.02
N ASP A 472 17.53 13.07 10.93
CA ASP A 472 18.94 12.71 10.76
C ASP A 472 19.73 13.73 9.91
N HIS A 473 19.29 14.98 9.90
CA HIS A 473 19.98 16.08 9.23
C HIS A 473 21.47 16.15 9.59
N GLY A 474 22.31 16.39 8.59
CA GLY A 474 23.76 16.47 8.74
C GLY A 474 24.46 15.11 8.88
N ARG A 475 23.71 14.00 9.03
CA ARG A 475 24.23 12.62 8.97
C ARG A 475 23.96 11.95 7.63
N SER A 476 22.81 12.25 7.05
CA SER A 476 22.39 11.84 5.71
C SER A 476 21.60 12.98 5.07
N ASN A 477 21.62 13.02 3.74
CA ASN A 477 20.79 13.93 2.94
C ASN A 477 19.84 13.16 2.01
N ILE A 478 19.56 11.89 2.33
CA ILE A 478 18.67 11.04 1.55
C ILE A 478 17.57 10.45 2.41
N ALA A 479 16.37 10.29 1.84
CA ALA A 479 15.27 9.56 2.45
C ALA A 479 14.41 8.88 1.38
N MET A 480 13.68 7.83 1.75
CA MET A 480 12.66 7.25 0.86
C MET A 480 11.43 8.15 0.82
N MET A 481 10.79 8.21 -0.35
CA MET A 481 9.44 8.72 -0.55
C MET A 481 8.62 7.62 -1.21
N LEU A 482 7.71 7.02 -0.46
CA LEU A 482 6.86 5.96 -0.97
C LEU A 482 5.56 6.59 -1.47
N TYR A 483 5.31 6.47 -2.77
CA TYR A 483 4.17 7.13 -3.42
C TYR A 483 3.18 6.13 -4.01
N GLY A 484 1.92 6.54 -4.09
CA GLY A 484 0.80 5.73 -4.55
C GLY A 484 -0.36 5.72 -3.56
N PHE A 485 -1.55 5.41 -4.04
CA PHE A 485 -2.68 5.11 -3.17
C PHE A 485 -2.49 3.72 -2.54
N GLY A 486 -2.74 3.64 -1.23
CA GLY A 486 -2.54 2.43 -0.42
C GLY A 486 -3.75 2.07 0.45
N ASP A 487 -3.53 1.21 1.43
CA ASP A 487 -4.50 0.60 2.35
C ASP A 487 -5.50 -0.34 1.63
N GLY A 488 -6.14 0.12 0.56
CA GLY A 488 -7.11 -0.66 -0.21
C GLY A 488 -6.87 -0.79 -1.70
N GLY A 489 -5.65 -0.48 -2.15
CA GLY A 489 -5.29 -0.49 -3.57
C GLY A 489 -5.22 0.89 -4.21
N GLY A 490 -5.24 0.91 -5.54
CA GLY A 490 -5.08 2.08 -6.39
C GLY A 490 -3.65 2.20 -6.92
N GLY A 491 -2.65 2.25 -6.05
CA GLY A 491 -1.25 2.41 -6.44
C GLY A 491 -0.99 3.78 -7.09
N PRO A 492 0.13 3.97 -7.80
CA PRO A 492 0.44 5.24 -8.44
C PRO A 492 -0.57 5.69 -9.50
N ASN A 493 -0.63 7.00 -9.73
CA ASN A 493 -1.38 7.60 -10.83
C ASN A 493 -0.46 8.47 -11.72
N LYS A 494 -1.02 8.97 -12.83
CA LYS A 494 -0.30 9.80 -13.80
C LYS A 494 0.23 11.10 -13.17
N ASP A 495 -0.60 11.76 -12.37
CA ASP A 495 -0.26 13.06 -11.76
C ASP A 495 0.99 12.96 -10.88
N MET A 496 1.14 11.89 -10.09
CA MET A 496 2.35 11.66 -9.28
C MET A 496 3.61 11.61 -10.14
N LEU A 497 3.56 10.91 -11.27
CA LEU A 497 4.71 10.74 -12.16
C LEU A 497 5.04 12.05 -12.89
N GLU A 498 4.04 12.80 -13.31
CA GLU A 498 4.19 14.13 -13.93
C GLU A 498 4.76 15.16 -12.94
N ARG A 499 4.39 15.07 -11.66
CA ARG A 499 5.01 15.87 -10.59
C ARG A 499 6.45 15.44 -10.35
N ALA A 500 6.73 14.14 -10.29
CA ALA A 500 8.08 13.62 -10.09
C ALA A 500 9.05 14.09 -11.19
N GLU A 501 8.64 14.14 -12.46
CA GLU A 501 9.45 14.67 -13.55
C GLU A 501 9.81 16.15 -13.36
N ARG A 502 8.84 16.98 -12.93
CA ARG A 502 9.04 18.41 -12.67
C ARG A 502 9.83 18.70 -11.39
N LEU A 503 9.74 17.81 -10.40
CA LEU A 503 10.44 17.92 -9.12
C LEU A 503 11.78 17.14 -9.10
N ALA A 504 12.23 16.62 -10.24
CA ALA A 504 13.45 15.84 -10.34
C ALA A 504 14.66 16.60 -9.79
N ASP A 505 14.83 17.86 -10.22
CA ASP A 505 15.81 18.79 -9.66
C ASP A 505 15.34 20.24 -9.80
N CYS A 506 14.32 20.60 -9.03
CA CYS A 506 13.73 21.95 -9.03
C CYS A 506 14.17 22.75 -7.80
N ASP A 507 14.79 23.90 -8.03
CA ASP A 507 15.23 24.82 -6.98
C ASP A 507 14.07 25.22 -6.04
N GLY A 508 14.32 25.10 -4.74
CA GLY A 508 13.38 25.42 -3.67
C GLY A 508 12.73 24.21 -3.00
N VAL A 509 12.83 23.01 -3.59
CA VAL A 509 12.26 21.75 -3.06
C VAL A 509 13.31 20.63 -3.09
N PRO A 510 13.19 19.56 -2.27
CA PRO A 510 14.08 18.40 -2.39
C PRO A 510 14.05 17.77 -3.78
N ARG A 511 15.18 17.19 -4.21
CA ARG A 511 15.26 16.42 -5.45
C ARG A 511 14.40 15.16 -5.34
N VAL A 512 13.64 14.84 -6.36
CA VAL A 512 12.85 13.59 -6.43
C VAL A 512 13.45 12.66 -7.46
N GLN A 513 13.99 11.53 -7.01
CA GLN A 513 14.63 10.56 -7.89
C GLN A 513 13.92 9.21 -7.79
N HIS A 514 13.42 8.71 -8.92
CA HIS A 514 12.94 7.33 -8.98
C HIS A 514 14.09 6.34 -8.73
N ALA A 515 13.87 5.41 -7.81
CA ALA A 515 14.86 4.41 -7.45
C ALA A 515 14.19 3.14 -6.92
N THR A 516 14.96 2.07 -6.88
CA THR A 516 14.63 0.86 -6.16
C THR A 516 14.98 1.02 -4.68
N PRO A 517 14.31 0.30 -3.77
CA PRO A 517 14.71 0.27 -2.36
C PRO A 517 16.16 -0.20 -2.14
N GLN A 518 16.67 -1.08 -3.00
CA GLN A 518 18.05 -1.55 -2.93
C GLN A 518 19.05 -0.44 -3.30
N GLU A 519 18.75 0.39 -4.30
CA GLU A 519 19.57 1.56 -4.66
C GLU A 519 19.63 2.56 -3.49
N PHE A 520 18.49 2.83 -2.84
CA PHE A 520 18.46 3.68 -1.65
C PHE A 520 19.37 3.15 -0.53
N PHE A 521 19.25 1.88 -0.15
CA PHE A 521 20.09 1.32 0.90
C PHE A 521 21.57 1.25 0.50
N THR A 522 21.86 1.07 -0.79
CA THR A 522 23.24 1.13 -1.32
C THR A 522 23.86 2.51 -1.13
N GLU A 523 23.07 3.58 -1.28
CA GLU A 523 23.53 4.93 -0.96
C GLU A 523 23.65 5.13 0.56
N MET A 524 22.63 4.74 1.32
CA MET A 524 22.57 4.93 2.78
C MET A 524 23.73 4.27 3.52
N VAL A 525 24.18 3.08 3.09
CA VAL A 525 25.28 2.38 3.77
C VAL A 525 26.62 3.11 3.65
N LYS A 526 26.77 4.08 2.73
CA LYS A 526 27.97 4.94 2.67
C LYS A 526 28.08 5.82 3.92
N ASP A 527 26.95 6.19 4.51
CA ASP A 527 26.87 6.97 5.76
C ASP A 527 26.66 6.08 7.00
N MET A 528 26.87 4.75 6.89
CA MET A 528 26.55 3.80 7.96
C MET A 528 27.22 4.15 9.29
N ASP A 529 28.44 4.67 9.27
CA ASP A 529 29.20 5.07 10.48
C ASP A 529 28.65 6.31 11.18
N ASN A 530 27.82 7.10 10.49
CA ASN A 530 27.12 8.25 11.04
C ASN A 530 25.75 7.87 11.63
N LEU A 531 25.24 6.67 11.36
CA LEU A 531 23.91 6.24 11.82
C LEU A 531 23.90 5.90 13.32
N HIS A 532 22.86 6.35 14.03
CA HIS A 532 22.63 5.94 15.41
C HIS A 532 22.18 4.49 15.52
N SER A 533 22.21 3.97 16.74
CA SER A 533 21.75 2.63 17.06
C SER A 533 20.52 2.67 17.95
N TRP A 534 19.54 1.82 17.65
CA TRP A 534 18.40 1.52 18.52
C TRP A 534 18.48 0.07 18.94
N LYS A 535 18.57 -0.21 20.25
CA LYS A 535 18.67 -1.58 20.77
C LYS A 535 17.35 -2.02 21.39
N GLY A 536 16.87 -3.17 20.95
CA GLY A 536 15.66 -3.81 21.48
C GLY A 536 14.42 -3.55 20.63
N GLU A 537 13.27 -3.52 21.30
CA GLU A 537 11.96 -3.40 20.68
C GLU A 537 11.77 -2.03 20.02
N LEU A 538 11.12 -1.99 18.85
CA LEU A 538 10.54 -0.74 18.33
C LEU A 538 9.09 -0.69 18.82
N TYR A 539 8.93 -0.16 20.03
CA TYR A 539 7.63 -0.07 20.70
C TYR A 539 6.77 1.02 20.06
N LEU A 540 5.62 0.64 19.51
CA LEU A 540 4.64 1.57 18.99
C LEU A 540 3.69 1.99 20.11
N GLU A 541 3.64 3.29 20.42
CA GLU A 541 2.82 3.85 21.50
C GLU A 541 1.34 4.06 21.08
N LEU A 542 0.89 3.32 20.08
CA LEU A 542 -0.43 3.41 19.47
C LEU A 542 -0.95 1.99 19.19
N HIS A 543 -2.28 1.84 19.16
CA HIS A 543 -2.98 0.57 18.89
C HIS A 543 -2.79 -0.55 19.94
N ASN A 544 -2.43 -0.22 21.18
CA ASN A 544 -2.14 -1.21 22.24
C ASN A 544 -3.31 -2.18 22.57
N ALA A 545 -4.56 -1.79 22.30
CA ALA A 545 -5.74 -2.64 22.51
C ALA A 545 -5.81 -3.84 21.54
N THR A 546 -5.01 -3.82 20.48
CA THR A 546 -4.94 -4.91 19.49
C THR A 546 -4.41 -6.23 20.09
N TYR A 547 -3.69 -6.18 21.20
CA TYR A 547 -3.25 -7.37 21.93
C TYR A 547 -4.39 -8.12 22.63
N THR A 548 -5.51 -7.46 22.93
CA THR A 548 -6.62 -8.03 23.72
C THR A 548 -7.92 -8.23 22.94
N THR A 549 -8.20 -7.40 21.94
CA THR A 549 -9.38 -7.58 21.07
C THR A 549 -9.33 -8.91 20.31
N GLN A 550 -10.47 -9.41 19.82
CA GLN A 550 -10.57 -10.67 19.06
C GLN A 550 -9.82 -11.86 19.71
N ALA A 551 -10.03 -12.08 21.01
CA ALA A 551 -9.34 -13.12 21.78
C ALA A 551 -9.48 -14.53 21.19
N ARG A 552 -10.59 -14.84 20.50
CA ARG A 552 -10.78 -16.12 19.80
C ARG A 552 -9.74 -16.31 18.69
N ILE A 553 -9.49 -15.29 17.86
CA ILE A 553 -8.46 -15.32 16.80
C ILE A 553 -7.08 -15.60 17.42
N LYS A 554 -6.71 -14.89 18.49
CA LYS A 554 -5.42 -15.09 19.17
C LYS A 554 -5.29 -16.49 19.75
N LYS A 555 -6.34 -17.00 20.41
CA LYS A 555 -6.37 -18.35 20.99
C LYS A 555 -6.19 -19.41 19.91
N MET A 556 -6.91 -19.29 18.80
CA MET A 556 -6.82 -20.23 17.67
C MET A 556 -5.47 -20.14 16.98
N ASN A 557 -4.90 -18.94 16.82
CA ASN A 557 -3.54 -18.77 16.29
C ASN A 557 -2.54 -19.57 17.13
N ARG A 558 -2.51 -19.37 18.45
CA ARG A 558 -1.57 -20.06 19.35
C ARG A 558 -1.78 -21.59 19.38
N LEU A 559 -3.03 -22.03 19.31
CA LEU A 559 -3.37 -23.45 19.21
C LEU A 559 -2.82 -24.05 17.92
N LEU A 560 -3.07 -23.41 16.78
CA LEU A 560 -2.61 -23.91 15.48
C LEU A 560 -1.09 -23.85 15.32
N GLU A 561 -0.39 -22.87 15.90
CA GLU A 561 1.08 -22.90 15.98
C GLU A 561 1.58 -24.17 16.68
N SER A 562 0.89 -24.60 17.74
CA SER A 562 1.25 -25.81 18.48
C SER A 562 0.90 -27.07 17.68
N VAL A 563 -0.30 -27.13 17.09
CA VAL A 563 -0.76 -28.26 16.27
C VAL A 563 0.14 -28.46 15.04
N LEU A 564 0.50 -27.38 14.34
CA LEU A 564 1.37 -27.46 13.16
C LEU A 564 2.77 -27.94 13.54
N LYS A 565 3.37 -27.40 14.60
CA LYS A 565 4.66 -27.86 15.13
C LYS A 565 4.64 -29.35 15.47
N ASP A 566 3.59 -29.80 16.17
CA ASP A 566 3.44 -31.19 16.58
C ASP A 566 3.26 -32.13 15.38
N HIS A 567 2.50 -31.69 14.37
CA HIS A 567 2.37 -32.42 13.10
C HIS A 567 3.69 -32.48 12.33
N GLU A 568 4.46 -31.39 12.26
CA GLU A 568 5.76 -31.40 11.59
C GLU A 568 6.75 -32.35 12.25
N PHE A 569 6.72 -32.43 13.59
CA PHE A 569 7.49 -33.43 14.32
C PHE A 569 7.10 -34.86 13.88
N LEU A 570 5.80 -35.16 13.83
CA LEU A 570 5.31 -36.47 13.36
C LEU A 570 5.67 -36.75 11.90
N GLN A 571 5.53 -35.77 11.01
CA GLN A 571 5.92 -35.90 9.60
C GLN A 571 7.41 -36.13 9.44
N SER A 572 8.23 -35.47 10.26
CA SER A 572 9.69 -35.66 10.28
C SER A 572 10.05 -37.07 10.75
N MET A 573 9.40 -37.57 11.80
CA MET A 573 9.59 -38.95 12.26
C MET A 573 9.16 -39.96 11.21
N SER A 574 8.03 -39.73 10.54
CA SER A 574 7.56 -40.59 9.44
C SER A 574 8.54 -40.63 8.26
N LEU A 575 9.15 -39.48 7.93
CA LEU A 575 10.18 -39.41 6.91
C LEU A 575 11.44 -40.20 7.33
N LEU A 576 11.86 -40.10 8.58
CA LEU A 576 13.08 -40.77 9.05
C LEU A 576 12.91 -42.29 9.19
N GLU A 577 11.79 -42.74 9.74
CA GLU A 577 11.55 -44.16 10.04
C GLU A 577 11.00 -44.93 8.83
N PHE A 578 10.15 -44.28 8.02
CA PHE A 578 9.40 -44.95 6.95
C PHE A 578 9.63 -44.34 5.57
N ASN A 579 10.31 -43.19 5.47
CA ASN A 579 10.48 -42.44 4.22
C ASN A 579 9.13 -41.98 3.60
N GLU A 580 8.11 -41.71 4.45
CA GLU A 580 6.74 -41.38 4.02
C GLU A 580 6.24 -39.99 4.45
N GLY A 581 7.10 -39.17 5.07
CA GLY A 581 6.71 -37.85 5.59
C GLY A 581 6.24 -36.86 4.50
N LYS A 582 5.25 -36.03 4.84
CA LYS A 582 4.65 -35.03 3.92
C LYS A 582 4.87 -33.60 4.42
N PRO A 583 5.19 -32.66 3.53
CA PRO A 583 5.31 -31.25 3.91
C PRO A 583 3.95 -30.64 4.21
N LEU A 584 3.87 -29.78 5.23
CA LEU A 584 2.65 -29.05 5.60
C LEU A 584 2.58 -27.66 4.96
N THR A 585 3.09 -27.51 3.74
CA THR A 585 3.26 -26.19 3.10
C THR A 585 1.92 -25.46 2.92
N SER A 586 0.88 -26.13 2.43
CA SER A 586 -0.43 -25.49 2.23
C SER A 586 -1.10 -25.12 3.55
N GLN A 587 -0.94 -25.96 4.59
CA GLN A 587 -1.51 -25.72 5.91
C GLN A 587 -0.84 -24.52 6.57
N TRP A 588 0.50 -24.43 6.49
CA TRP A 588 1.22 -23.25 6.94
C TRP A 588 0.84 -21.99 6.17
N GLN A 589 0.80 -22.03 4.83
CA GLN A 589 0.45 -20.87 4.02
C GLN A 589 -0.96 -20.34 4.35
N SER A 590 -1.92 -21.25 4.55
CA SER A 590 -3.28 -20.92 4.99
C SER A 590 -3.30 -20.36 6.42
N PHE A 591 -2.52 -20.92 7.33
CA PHE A 591 -2.40 -20.44 8.71
C PHE A 591 -1.78 -19.03 8.79
N LEU A 592 -0.67 -18.82 8.07
CA LEU A 592 0.07 -17.55 8.04
C LEU A 592 -0.72 -16.41 7.42
N LEU A 593 -1.69 -16.72 6.56
CA LEU A 593 -2.60 -15.73 5.98
C LEU A 593 -3.32 -14.93 7.08
N ASN A 594 -3.81 -15.60 8.12
CA ASN A 594 -4.50 -14.98 9.24
C ASN A 594 -3.56 -14.20 10.18
N GLN A 595 -2.25 -14.24 9.97
CA GLN A 595 -1.26 -13.46 10.72
C GLN A 595 -0.97 -12.08 10.11
N PHE A 596 -1.73 -11.68 9.10
CA PHE A 596 -1.72 -10.32 8.56
C PHE A 596 -1.95 -9.29 9.67
N HIS A 597 -1.30 -8.11 9.55
CA HIS A 597 -1.23 -7.11 10.61
C HIS A 597 -2.57 -6.46 10.99
N ASP A 598 -3.65 -6.62 10.21
CA ASP A 598 -4.99 -6.26 10.68
C ASP A 598 -5.78 -7.44 11.25
N VAL A 599 -5.61 -8.63 10.68
CA VAL A 599 -6.43 -9.80 11.00
C VAL A 599 -6.08 -10.34 12.38
N LEU A 600 -4.80 -10.66 12.62
CA LEU A 600 -4.37 -11.22 13.89
C LEU A 600 -4.53 -10.22 15.03
N PRO A 601 -4.16 -8.93 14.87
CA PRO A 601 -4.38 -7.90 15.87
C PRO A 601 -5.86 -7.54 16.05
N GLY A 602 -6.73 -7.92 15.11
CA GLY A 602 -8.19 -7.90 15.27
C GLY A 602 -8.81 -6.52 15.05
N SER A 603 -8.33 -5.81 14.03
CA SER A 603 -8.76 -4.47 13.60
C SER A 603 -9.65 -4.50 12.34
N CYS A 604 -10.20 -5.66 11.97
CA CYS A 604 -11.05 -5.81 10.78
C CYS A 604 -12.56 -5.78 11.08
N ILE A 605 -13.36 -5.69 10.00
CA ILE A 605 -14.81 -5.88 10.04
C ILE A 605 -15.22 -7.31 10.45
N LYS A 606 -16.48 -7.47 10.86
CA LYS A 606 -17.05 -8.75 11.32
C LYS A 606 -16.90 -9.88 10.30
N GLU A 607 -17.02 -9.56 9.02
CA GLU A 607 -16.99 -10.52 7.93
C GLU A 607 -15.59 -11.11 7.75
N VAL A 608 -14.54 -10.30 7.95
CA VAL A 608 -13.15 -10.77 7.95
C VAL A 608 -12.89 -11.67 9.16
N VAL A 609 -13.42 -11.33 10.33
CA VAL A 609 -13.34 -12.20 11.51
C VAL A 609 -14.00 -13.55 11.22
N THR A 610 -15.13 -13.55 10.52
CA THR A 610 -15.83 -14.79 10.12
C THR A 610 -14.96 -15.63 9.18
N ASP A 611 -14.36 -15.01 8.15
CA ASP A 611 -13.45 -15.69 7.22
C ASP A 611 -12.22 -16.27 7.94
N ALA A 612 -11.60 -15.49 8.83
CA ALA A 612 -10.40 -15.92 9.54
C ALA A 612 -10.70 -17.13 10.45
N ILE A 613 -11.85 -17.12 11.13
CA ILE A 613 -12.29 -18.25 11.95
C ILE A 613 -12.58 -19.48 11.08
N GLU A 614 -13.23 -19.32 9.92
CA GLU A 614 -13.47 -20.42 8.99
C GLU A 614 -12.17 -21.05 8.49
N ILE A 615 -11.16 -20.24 8.15
CA ILE A 615 -9.82 -20.73 7.77
C ILE A 615 -9.21 -21.57 8.90
N TYR A 616 -9.29 -21.09 10.15
CA TYR A 616 -8.75 -21.83 11.29
C TYR A 616 -9.55 -23.09 11.63
N ASP A 617 -10.87 -23.05 11.57
CA ASP A 617 -11.74 -24.21 11.81
C ASP A 617 -11.45 -25.29 10.75
N ASN A 618 -11.32 -24.92 9.47
CA ASN A 618 -10.92 -25.84 8.40
C ASN A 618 -9.54 -26.50 8.66
N LEU A 619 -8.56 -25.72 9.12
CA LEU A 619 -7.24 -26.25 9.48
C LEU A 619 -7.30 -27.20 10.68
N LEU A 620 -8.08 -26.87 11.70
CA LEU A 620 -8.28 -27.74 12.87
C LEU A 620 -9.00 -29.02 12.47
N ASP A 621 -10.02 -28.94 11.61
CA ASP A 621 -10.73 -30.10 11.10
C ASP A 621 -9.83 -30.97 10.22
N GLU A 622 -8.93 -30.37 9.44
CA GLU A 622 -7.95 -31.13 8.66
C GLU A 622 -6.94 -31.85 9.56
N LEU A 623 -6.44 -31.17 10.58
CA LEU A 623 -5.30 -31.61 11.38
C LEU A 623 -5.68 -32.35 12.67
N THR A 624 -6.92 -32.26 13.14
CA THR A 624 -7.31 -32.72 14.48
C THR A 624 -8.69 -33.40 14.49
N VAL A 625 -8.95 -34.23 15.51
CA VAL A 625 -10.21 -34.97 15.67
C VAL A 625 -11.22 -34.21 16.55
N ASP A 626 -10.76 -33.51 17.58
CA ASP A 626 -11.60 -32.78 18.54
C ASP A 626 -10.99 -31.40 18.84
N GLY A 627 -11.14 -30.46 17.90
CA GLY A 627 -10.84 -29.03 18.10
C GLY A 627 -9.47 -28.72 18.70
N GLY A 628 -8.43 -29.45 18.31
CA GLY A 628 -7.06 -29.26 18.82
C GLY A 628 -6.55 -30.27 19.86
N LYS A 629 -7.41 -31.14 20.44
CA LYS A 629 -6.97 -32.04 21.53
C LYS A 629 -6.28 -33.32 21.08
N GLN A 630 -6.64 -33.81 19.90
CA GLN A 630 -6.10 -35.04 19.33
C GLN A 630 -5.74 -34.79 17.88
N LEU A 631 -4.49 -35.09 17.51
CA LEU A 631 -4.02 -34.95 16.13
C LEU A 631 -4.58 -36.08 15.25
N LYS A 632 -4.96 -35.75 14.02
CA LYS A 632 -5.26 -36.73 12.98
C LYS A 632 -3.95 -37.29 12.45
N TRP A 633 -3.77 -38.60 12.55
CA TRP A 633 -2.61 -39.29 11.99
C TRP A 633 -3.07 -40.55 11.26
N LYS A 634 -2.60 -40.74 10.02
CA LYS A 634 -2.84 -41.98 9.27
C LYS A 634 -1.63 -42.90 9.45
N GLY A 635 -1.75 -43.85 10.37
CA GLY A 635 -0.90 -45.04 10.41
C GLY A 635 -1.74 -46.27 10.10
N GLU A 636 -1.13 -47.33 9.57
CA GLU A 636 -1.81 -48.63 9.49
C GLU A 636 -2.12 -49.11 10.92
N ASN A 637 -3.40 -49.39 11.20
CA ASN A 637 -3.78 -50.08 12.43
C ASN A 637 -3.30 -51.53 12.33
N HIS A 638 -2.07 -51.79 12.75
CA HIS A 638 -1.55 -53.16 12.87
C HIS A 638 -2.12 -53.91 14.08
N GLU A 639 -2.93 -53.27 14.93
CA GLU A 639 -3.42 -53.86 16.17
C GLU A 639 -4.93 -53.61 16.40
N THR A 640 -5.59 -54.58 17.03
CA THR A 640 -7.03 -54.65 17.30
C THR A 640 -7.47 -53.89 18.56
N THR A 641 -6.55 -53.31 19.33
CA THR A 641 -6.83 -52.57 20.57
C THR A 641 -6.67 -51.06 20.43
N SER A 642 -7.55 -50.31 21.09
CA SER A 642 -7.51 -48.85 21.24
C SER A 642 -6.25 -48.41 22.01
N ASN A 643 -5.11 -48.30 21.33
CA ASN A 643 -3.88 -47.78 21.91
C ASN A 643 -3.82 -46.27 21.71
N GLU A 644 -4.08 -45.51 22.79
CA GLU A 644 -3.85 -44.07 22.83
C GLU A 644 -2.34 -43.79 22.85
N TRP A 645 -1.88 -42.92 21.95
CA TRP A 645 -0.49 -42.49 21.86
C TRP A 645 -0.36 -41.05 22.33
N VAL A 646 0.77 -40.74 22.97
CA VAL A 646 1.11 -39.40 23.41
C VAL A 646 2.43 -38.99 22.79
N ILE A 647 2.51 -37.72 22.38
CA ILE A 647 3.70 -37.13 21.78
C ILE A 647 4.27 -36.04 22.68
N ASN A 648 5.60 -35.95 22.71
CA ASN A 648 6.31 -34.80 23.23
C ASN A 648 7.33 -34.33 22.21
N CYS A 649 6.98 -33.28 21.48
CA CYS A 649 7.86 -32.60 20.54
C CYS A 649 8.81 -31.60 21.21
N CYS A 650 8.74 -31.40 22.54
CA CYS A 650 9.64 -30.49 23.23
C CYS A 650 10.99 -31.18 23.49
N SER A 651 12.05 -30.37 23.60
CA SER A 651 13.41 -30.82 23.91
C SER A 651 13.65 -31.11 25.39
N TRP A 652 12.60 -31.11 26.21
CA TRP A 652 12.67 -31.40 27.64
C TRP A 652 11.54 -32.36 28.07
N PRO A 653 11.73 -33.09 29.20
CA PRO A 653 10.71 -33.98 29.71
C PRO A 653 9.45 -33.21 30.11
N ARG A 654 8.28 -33.77 29.81
CA ARG A 654 6.99 -33.20 30.18
C ARG A 654 6.28 -34.08 31.20
N ILE A 655 5.46 -33.44 32.03
CA ILE A 655 4.52 -34.12 32.90
C ILE A 655 3.12 -33.95 32.31
N LEU A 656 2.49 -35.06 31.95
CA LEU A 656 1.11 -35.11 31.47
C LEU A 656 0.18 -35.45 32.63
N PHE A 657 -0.84 -34.63 32.85
CA PHE A 657 -1.96 -34.99 33.72
C PHE A 657 -3.08 -35.63 32.88
N TYR A 658 -3.35 -36.91 33.11
CA TYR A 658 -4.37 -37.66 32.37
C TYR A 658 -5.06 -38.69 33.27
N ASN A 659 -6.41 -38.66 33.32
CA ASN A 659 -7.24 -39.51 34.20
C ASN A 659 -6.72 -39.58 35.65
N SER A 660 -6.48 -38.41 36.25
CA SER A 660 -5.96 -38.27 37.62
C SER A 660 -4.57 -38.89 37.88
N ARG A 661 -3.82 -39.19 36.82
CA ARG A 661 -2.43 -39.65 36.89
C ARG A 661 -1.50 -38.57 36.36
N LEU A 662 -0.32 -38.47 36.96
CA LEU A 662 0.80 -37.69 36.42
C LEU A 662 1.75 -38.66 35.74
N LEU A 663 1.91 -38.51 34.44
CA LEU A 663 2.70 -39.39 33.59
C LEU A 663 3.91 -38.61 33.09
N ARG A 664 5.10 -39.19 33.21
CA ARG A 664 6.32 -38.62 32.67
C ARG A 664 6.43 -38.98 31.20
N LEU A 665 6.76 -37.99 30.38
CA LEU A 665 6.88 -38.10 28.94
C LEU A 665 8.24 -37.55 28.50
N GLU A 666 9.06 -38.39 27.90
CA GLU A 666 10.44 -38.04 27.57
C GLU A 666 10.52 -37.03 26.42
N PRO A 667 11.62 -36.23 26.29
CA PRO A 667 11.82 -35.32 25.17
C PRO A 667 11.73 -36.02 23.81
N PHE A 668 11.24 -35.31 22.79
CA PHE A 668 11.18 -35.80 21.40
C PHE A 668 10.70 -37.24 21.25
N SER A 669 9.62 -37.59 21.94
CA SER A 669 9.14 -38.97 22.06
C SER A 669 7.73 -39.16 21.52
N ILE A 670 7.46 -40.38 21.05
CA ILE A 670 6.13 -40.89 20.71
C ILE A 670 5.97 -42.20 21.49
N MET A 671 5.09 -42.22 22.48
CA MET A 671 4.98 -43.35 23.42
C MET A 671 3.52 -43.74 23.61
N ARG A 672 3.29 -45.03 23.92
CA ARG A 672 1.95 -45.47 24.29
C ARG A 672 1.60 -44.93 25.67
N LEU A 673 0.37 -44.45 25.84
CA LEU A 673 -0.08 -43.83 27.08
C LEU A 673 0.06 -44.77 28.31
N ASN A 674 -0.09 -46.08 28.09
CA ASN A 674 0.04 -47.11 29.14
C ASN A 674 1.50 -47.49 29.46
N GLU A 675 2.47 -47.07 28.66
CA GLU A 675 3.90 -47.30 28.88
C GLU A 675 4.57 -46.14 29.63
N LEU A 676 3.87 -45.01 29.81
CA LEU A 676 4.42 -43.85 30.49
C LEU A 676 4.65 -44.11 31.98
N GLU A 677 5.78 -43.62 32.49
CA GLU A 677 6.14 -43.73 33.90
C GLU A 677 5.15 -42.91 34.76
N LEU A 678 4.53 -43.56 35.75
CA LEU A 678 3.66 -42.90 36.72
C LEU A 678 4.49 -42.16 37.77
N ILE A 679 4.35 -40.83 37.81
CA ILE A 679 4.88 -40.00 38.88
C ILE A 679 3.96 -40.12 40.08
N LYS A 680 4.40 -40.85 41.11
CA LYS A 680 3.68 -40.98 42.38
C LYS A 680 3.83 -39.69 43.17
N LEU A 681 2.77 -38.89 43.26
CA LEU A 681 2.65 -37.85 44.27
C LEU A 681 2.05 -38.44 45.54
N SER A 682 2.62 -38.12 46.70
CA SER A 682 1.93 -38.28 47.98
C SER A 682 0.80 -37.24 48.06
N LEU A 683 -0.37 -37.60 47.55
CA LEU A 683 -1.58 -36.81 47.73
C LEU A 683 -2.03 -36.94 49.18
N SER A 684 -2.11 -35.81 49.88
CA SER A 684 -2.78 -35.71 51.17
C SER A 684 -4.29 -35.81 50.94
N ASN A 685 -4.99 -36.68 51.67
CA ASN A 685 -6.46 -36.72 51.70
C ASN A 685 -7.08 -35.50 52.43
N LYS A 686 -6.27 -34.55 52.91
CA LYS A 686 -6.79 -33.30 53.47
C LYS A 686 -7.37 -32.44 52.34
N PRO A 687 -8.60 -31.91 52.48
CA PRO A 687 -9.16 -30.99 51.52
C PRO A 687 -8.23 -29.77 51.35
N LEU A 688 -8.05 -29.31 50.11
CA LEU A 688 -7.24 -28.13 49.80
C LEU A 688 -7.73 -26.89 50.54
N GLY A 689 -9.05 -26.80 50.79
CA GLY A 689 -9.73 -25.69 51.46
C GLY A 689 -9.91 -25.86 52.97
N LEU A 690 -9.30 -25.01 53.80
CA LEU A 690 -9.75 -24.75 55.18
C LEU A 690 -10.65 -23.51 55.15
N GLY A 691 -11.92 -23.65 55.57
CA GLY A 691 -12.80 -22.50 55.76
C GLY A 691 -12.67 -21.98 57.19
N ASP A 692 -12.22 -20.75 57.37
CA ASP A 692 -12.02 -20.12 58.68
C ASP A 692 -13.13 -19.12 59.08
N GLY A 693 -14.18 -19.02 58.27
CA GLY A 693 -15.29 -18.09 58.47
C GLY A 693 -15.18 -16.86 57.58
N GLU A 694 -13.97 -16.41 57.24
CA GLU A 694 -13.71 -15.21 56.43
C GLU A 694 -13.41 -15.54 54.95
N GLY A 695 -12.88 -16.73 54.65
CA GLY A 695 -12.55 -17.12 53.27
C GLY A 695 -12.43 -18.63 53.04
N PHE A 696 -11.85 -18.98 51.88
CA PHE A 696 -11.34 -20.30 51.55
C PHE A 696 -9.81 -20.24 51.46
N ILE A 697 -9.11 -21.06 52.24
CA ILE A 697 -7.64 -21.16 52.15
C ILE A 697 -7.28 -22.44 51.40
N LEU A 698 -6.76 -22.30 50.18
CA LEU A 698 -6.23 -23.38 49.33
C LEU A 698 -4.73 -23.57 49.58
N GLU A 699 -4.33 -24.61 50.31
CA GLU A 699 -2.93 -24.82 50.71
C GLU A 699 -2.33 -26.15 50.21
N ASN A 700 -1.10 -26.09 49.68
CA ASN A 700 -0.24 -27.24 49.45
C ASN A 700 1.21 -26.97 49.89
N HIS A 701 2.13 -27.90 49.63
CA HIS A 701 3.54 -27.77 50.04
C HIS A 701 4.27 -26.53 49.48
N TYR A 702 3.83 -25.98 48.35
CA TYR A 702 4.48 -24.90 47.63
C TYR A 702 3.75 -23.56 47.72
N ILE A 703 2.42 -23.57 47.84
CA ILE A 703 1.57 -22.38 47.72
C ILE A 703 0.42 -22.44 48.73
N THR A 704 0.14 -21.31 49.37
CA THR A 704 -1.10 -21.02 50.12
C THR A 704 -1.82 -19.88 49.41
N ALA A 705 -3.08 -20.10 49.02
CA ALA A 705 -3.91 -19.10 48.36
C ALA A 705 -5.20 -18.88 49.15
N SER A 706 -5.43 -17.65 49.61
CA SER A 706 -6.66 -17.25 50.30
C SER A 706 -7.63 -16.61 49.33
N ILE A 707 -8.90 -16.99 49.39
CA ILE A 707 -10.00 -16.45 48.60
C ILE A 707 -11.05 -15.91 49.57
N ASP A 708 -11.27 -14.60 49.55
CA ASP A 708 -12.33 -13.97 50.33
C ASP A 708 -13.71 -14.45 49.85
N LYS A 709 -14.67 -14.55 50.77
CA LYS A 709 -16.04 -14.99 50.46
C LYS A 709 -16.86 -13.97 49.67
#